data_AF-A0A2T5PNK9-F1
#
_entry.id   AF-A0A2T5PNK9-F1
#
_cell.length_a   1.000
_cell.length_b   1.000
_cell.length_c   1.000
_cell.angle_alpha   90.00
_cell.angle_beta   90.00
_cell.angle_gamma   90.00
#
_symmetry.space_group_name_H-M   'P 1'
#
loop_
_entity.id
_entity.type
_entity.pdbx_description
1 polymer ?
#
loop_
_entity_poly.entity_id
_entity_poly.type
_entity_poly.pdbx_seq_one_letter_code
_entity_poly.pdbx_strand_id
1 'polypeptide(L)'
;MPYPNLAKSLLALAIATSSLQAHAVIYDVSNGPIEFEGKTFTESLTITGNLTTEEDAVELADGTDLQGDLILDAQITVTGPQAEVGNYASALDISGDGWGDAVQIDGQVINKGSLNASGLMAQGMTIEYADIEGGLVNDGSITITDGIDVNDAITEGNPSGIFVQYANIDGHVRNNGQIKVNGNDEADATGIQILDSDLAEADIINSATGSIEVSGEEARGYDISQVSIQSLLNAGSIKATALTEALGIWLEDVTAGAVSNSGDITATTQAGSDATGIKVDDSELASLSNTGTISASAPAGEAVGIQIDDSDIEGSLVNLGSIDVQSGDEAIGIELFNSNVDGLTNEGSITVTNTSNAAVTASSEADTRGILLFGSDADGEVRNDGSIKVSGNKVAGIQILNSDLAEADIVNTGKIEADGKIAFGLDLSGVKPATVQSITNSGTIAVSASERSHGLYLDRVEASGSLNNSGSIIAIGNDARAIRLEQASIAGGIHNSGTIKGDDFGIWIGDNSVAPVHVTQSAGLLQGGQYAVQGGSGNQVSVELAGGTIGGNLAGIFKLDVTGKGIFDGDSISTVAPSTGEAGKGWVDLYNSSDSPNGTAGHLVLLRPHTTLNGELEVNTGATVELSLSQATNANQAILDVNGTAYFANGSRLLLTPVGSDFSADGKQYLLLAAEAIDNQGLQVSSSSALLNVDQFNVGDNQIVATVSGKAASQAEDILAGAGASGNAQAAFAPFYSGVLKQGNIDSNDAVAQAFANAGEAELAKLAQQLTPQVDGAASQAATGAQGLTSSAVGSRTSSLRGGSSGSSFSQAGVWVQGLSSSADQGRRDGIAGYDADSKGISIGIDGKLSDNLTLGVAYSNLRTDVKSDTGNKTDVDSQLLTLYSGFEQGNLFVDASLSYGINDNSSKRYIAGTQAKGNYDSSLLGLNVTAGYGLHAGNITLEPRVAGRYSRVDIDGYREKGSSAALRTEDQRYEVIELGAGARLASQIRVGQGSLEPELRLMAYHDFAADQARSTSSYVLGGTPFVTSGAKPSRDSYEAGIALNYRIGALTLGGSYDRIGKSDFDADVFQAKVRYDF
;
A
#
# COMPACT_ATOMS: atom_id res chain seq x y z
N MET A 1 42.17 80.93 6.89
CA MET A 1 41.41 80.07 5.95
C MET A 1 41.89 78.64 6.12
N PRO A 2 41.09 77.55 6.00
CA PRO A 2 39.64 77.33 5.69
C PRO A 2 38.85 76.66 6.88
N TYR A 3 37.52 76.71 7.07
CA TYR A 3 36.29 76.14 6.43
C TYR A 3 36.06 74.59 6.55
N PRO A 4 34.81 74.12 6.84
CA PRO A 4 34.48 73.31 8.02
C PRO A 4 33.60 72.06 7.73
N ASN A 5 33.51 71.21 8.76
CA ASN A 5 32.71 69.98 8.91
C ASN A 5 31.16 70.17 8.91
N LEU A 6 30.58 71.01 8.05
CA LEU A 6 29.13 71.28 8.08
C LEU A 6 28.23 70.18 7.47
N ALA A 7 28.76 69.22 6.72
CA ALA A 7 27.93 68.25 5.97
C ALA A 7 27.41 67.06 6.80
N LYS A 8 28.08 66.67 7.90
CA LYS A 8 27.65 65.50 8.71
C LYS A 8 26.74 65.86 9.87
N SER A 9 26.83 67.09 10.38
CA SER A 9 25.92 67.58 11.42
C SER A 9 24.56 68.03 10.86
N LEU A 10 24.48 68.47 9.59
CA LEU A 10 23.19 68.77 8.96
C LEU A 10 22.40 67.51 8.58
N LEU A 11 23.04 66.37 8.27
CA LEU A 11 22.31 65.13 8.00
C LEU A 11 21.80 64.47 9.28
N ALA A 12 22.58 64.52 10.38
CA ALA A 12 22.13 64.07 11.69
C ALA A 12 21.10 65.03 12.32
N LEU A 13 21.19 66.34 12.05
CA LEU A 13 20.15 67.29 12.45
C LEU A 13 18.92 67.14 11.56
N ALA A 14 19.05 66.89 10.25
CA ALA A 14 17.92 66.63 9.36
C ALA A 14 17.19 65.34 9.71
N ILE A 15 17.92 64.27 10.10
CA ILE A 15 17.34 63.00 10.57
C ILE A 15 16.74 63.14 11.98
N ALA A 16 17.30 64.00 12.85
CA ALA A 16 16.74 64.28 14.17
C ALA A 16 15.64 65.36 14.17
N THR A 17 15.54 66.18 13.11
CA THR A 17 14.42 67.12 12.90
C THR A 17 13.33 66.54 12.01
N SER A 18 13.57 65.44 11.29
CA SER A 18 12.52 64.64 10.67
C SER A 18 11.91 63.60 11.62
N SER A 19 12.45 63.46 12.83
CA SER A 19 11.83 62.73 13.93
C SER A 19 11.21 63.67 14.96
N LEU A 20 10.67 64.82 14.51
CA LEU A 20 9.63 65.50 15.27
C LEU A 20 8.57 64.43 15.55
N GLN A 21 8.30 64.19 16.83
CA GLN A 21 7.31 63.25 17.29
C GLN A 21 6.05 63.45 16.47
N ALA A 22 5.72 62.49 15.59
CA ALA A 22 4.36 62.30 15.15
C ALA A 22 3.60 61.94 16.42
N HIS A 23 3.04 62.95 17.06
CA HIS A 23 2.18 62.78 18.20
C HIS A 23 0.84 62.45 17.58
N ALA A 24 0.59 61.14 17.39
CA ALA A 24 -0.74 60.66 17.02
C ALA A 24 -1.76 61.44 17.85
N VAL A 25 -2.71 62.07 17.16
CA VAL A 25 -3.71 62.91 17.80
C VAL A 25 -4.59 61.95 18.59
N ILE A 26 -4.50 62.00 19.92
CA ILE A 26 -5.28 61.10 20.78
C ILE A 26 -6.60 61.80 21.16
N TYR A 27 -7.71 61.15 20.82
CA TYR A 27 -9.03 61.52 21.31
C TYR A 27 -9.56 60.44 22.26
N ASP A 28 -10.08 60.87 23.41
CA ASP A 28 -10.68 59.99 24.41
C ASP A 28 -12.21 60.08 24.33
N VAL A 29 -12.86 59.01 23.88
CA VAL A 29 -14.31 58.92 23.70
C VAL A 29 -15.09 58.77 25.01
N SER A 30 -14.43 58.63 26.16
CA SER A 30 -15.13 58.50 27.45
C SER A 30 -15.96 59.74 27.85
N ASN A 31 -15.87 60.85 27.12
CA ASN A 31 -16.68 62.04 27.34
C ASN A 31 -17.94 62.12 26.44
N GLY A 32 -18.14 61.16 25.55
CA GLY A 32 -19.28 61.10 24.61
C GLY A 32 -18.83 60.80 23.16
N PRO A 33 -19.80 60.61 22.25
CA PRO A 33 -19.59 60.53 20.81
C PRO A 33 -18.69 61.63 20.25
N ILE A 34 -17.94 61.32 19.20
CA ILE A 34 -17.11 62.28 18.47
C ILE A 34 -17.40 62.25 16.98
N GLU A 35 -17.54 63.44 16.40
CA GLU A 35 -17.81 63.66 14.97
C GLU A 35 -16.75 64.61 14.41
N PHE A 36 -16.18 64.24 13.26
CA PHE A 36 -15.25 65.06 12.50
C PHE A 36 -15.82 65.36 11.12
N GLU A 37 -16.26 66.60 10.91
CA GLU A 37 -16.72 67.11 9.61
C GLU A 37 -15.75 68.19 9.09
N GLY A 38 -15.32 68.07 7.83
CA GLY A 38 -14.44 69.02 7.14
C GLY A 38 -13.09 69.22 7.82
N LYS A 39 -12.58 68.21 8.53
CA LYS A 39 -11.33 68.29 9.31
C LYS A 39 -10.15 67.75 8.53
N THR A 40 -9.02 68.46 8.59
CA THR A 40 -7.75 67.93 8.09
C THR A 40 -6.82 67.58 9.25
N PHE A 41 -6.36 66.33 9.28
CA PHE A 41 -5.36 65.81 10.20
C PHE A 41 -4.09 65.44 9.43
N THR A 42 -2.96 66.08 9.77
CA THR A 42 -1.67 65.82 9.11
C THR A 42 -0.85 64.70 9.77
N GLU A 43 -1.40 64.04 10.80
CA GLU A 43 -0.78 62.97 11.58
C GLU A 43 -1.85 61.90 11.88
N SER A 44 -1.46 60.69 12.26
CA SER A 44 -2.39 59.62 12.66
C SER A 44 -3.35 60.06 13.77
N LEU A 45 -4.58 59.55 13.75
CA LEU A 45 -5.63 59.78 14.74
C LEU A 45 -5.83 58.51 15.57
N THR A 46 -5.69 58.58 16.90
CA THR A 46 -5.92 57.44 17.80
C THR A 46 -7.09 57.71 18.73
N ILE A 47 -8.11 56.87 18.67
CA ILE A 47 -9.28 56.92 19.53
C ILE A 47 -9.08 55.95 20.71
N THR A 48 -9.27 56.41 21.94
CA THR A 48 -9.08 55.63 23.17
C THR A 48 -10.25 55.81 24.14
N GLY A 49 -10.33 54.95 25.16
CA GLY A 49 -11.31 55.10 26.24
C GLY A 49 -12.43 54.06 26.19
N ASN A 50 -13.43 54.23 27.06
CA ASN A 50 -14.63 53.39 27.10
C ASN A 50 -15.87 54.26 26.89
N LEU A 51 -16.74 53.88 25.95
CA LEU A 51 -17.97 54.61 25.64
C LEU A 51 -19.15 53.64 25.51
N THR A 52 -20.29 54.02 26.09
CA THR A 52 -21.60 53.41 25.79
C THR A 52 -22.55 54.53 25.38
N THR A 53 -23.15 54.42 24.20
CA THR A 53 -23.92 55.50 23.57
C THR A 53 -25.07 54.92 22.73
N GLU A 54 -26.10 55.73 22.46
CA GLU A 54 -27.20 55.41 21.52
C GLU A 54 -26.98 56.06 20.14
N GLU A 55 -26.01 56.96 20.02
CA GLU A 55 -25.57 57.62 18.78
C GLU A 55 -24.28 56.95 18.26
N ASP A 56 -23.92 57.19 17.00
CA ASP A 56 -22.64 56.72 16.45
C ASP A 56 -21.47 57.21 17.29
N ALA A 57 -20.56 56.30 17.63
CA ALA A 57 -19.55 56.59 18.64
C ALA A 57 -18.39 57.44 18.11
N VAL A 58 -17.97 57.16 16.87
CA VAL A 58 -16.88 57.84 16.17
C VAL A 58 -17.32 58.02 14.72
N GLU A 59 -17.53 59.25 14.30
CA GLU A 59 -17.96 59.60 12.94
C GLU A 59 -16.90 60.46 12.26
N LEU A 60 -16.45 60.05 11.08
CA LEU A 60 -15.72 60.90 10.13
C LEU A 60 -16.67 61.18 8.98
N ALA A 61 -17.13 62.42 8.91
CA ALA A 61 -18.10 62.92 7.93
C ALA A 61 -17.42 63.75 6.83
N ASP A 62 -18.24 64.23 5.89
CA ASP A 62 -17.92 65.04 4.71
C ASP A 62 -16.67 65.91 4.78
N GLY A 63 -15.81 65.74 3.78
CA GLY A 63 -14.62 66.58 3.56
C GLY A 63 -13.52 66.41 4.62
N THR A 64 -13.59 65.35 5.42
CA THR A 64 -12.53 64.97 6.36
C THR A 64 -11.36 64.31 5.63
N ASP A 65 -10.15 64.76 5.94
CA ASP A 65 -8.88 64.37 5.33
C ASP A 65 -7.88 63.98 6.42
N LEU A 66 -7.44 62.74 6.44
CA LEU A 66 -6.50 62.17 7.41
C LEU A 66 -5.27 61.60 6.70
N GLN A 67 -4.14 62.30 6.79
CA GLN A 67 -2.87 61.92 6.14
C GLN A 67 -2.11 60.77 6.83
N GLY A 68 -2.77 60.02 7.71
CA GLY A 68 -2.15 58.97 8.52
C GLY A 68 -3.15 57.91 8.94
N ASP A 69 -2.77 57.05 9.90
CA ASP A 69 -3.65 55.96 10.35
C ASP A 69 -4.78 56.47 11.26
N LEU A 70 -5.98 55.92 11.10
CA LEU A 70 -7.04 55.95 12.12
C LEU A 70 -6.95 54.68 12.98
N ILE A 71 -6.69 54.82 14.28
CA ILE A 71 -6.51 53.70 15.20
C ILE A 71 -7.56 53.75 16.30
N LEU A 72 -8.47 52.78 16.34
CA LEU A 72 -9.44 52.58 17.43
C LEU A 72 -8.87 51.62 18.48
N ASP A 73 -8.37 52.17 19.58
CA ASP A 73 -7.90 51.44 20.78
C ASP A 73 -8.85 51.74 21.97
N ALA A 74 -10.14 51.49 21.75
CA ALA A 74 -11.23 51.83 22.66
C ALA A 74 -12.19 50.65 22.92
N GLN A 75 -12.99 50.72 23.97
CA GLN A 75 -14.13 49.82 24.19
C GLN A 75 -15.42 50.60 23.95
N ILE A 76 -16.06 50.34 22.82
CA ILE A 76 -17.25 51.05 22.36
C ILE A 76 -18.43 50.09 22.40
N THR A 77 -19.55 50.53 22.98
CA THR A 77 -20.83 49.84 22.92
C THR A 77 -21.89 50.83 22.42
N VAL A 78 -22.38 50.63 21.19
CA VAL A 78 -23.49 51.41 20.62
C VAL A 78 -24.77 50.62 20.79
N THR A 79 -25.78 51.22 21.42
CA THR A 79 -27.07 50.62 21.74
C THR A 79 -28.21 51.36 21.04
N GLY A 80 -28.00 51.79 19.79
CA GLY A 80 -28.84 52.74 19.08
C GLY A 80 -30.34 52.39 19.05
N PRO A 81 -31.21 53.40 18.84
CA PRO A 81 -32.59 53.36 19.26
C PRO A 81 -33.40 52.32 18.50
N GLN A 82 -34.23 51.59 19.25
CA GLN A 82 -35.25 50.73 18.69
C GLN A 82 -36.25 51.57 17.87
N ALA A 83 -36.26 51.39 16.55
CA ALA A 83 -37.35 51.73 15.61
C ALA A 83 -37.37 53.06 14.84
N GLU A 84 -36.24 53.66 14.42
CA GLU A 84 -36.26 54.67 13.34
C GLU A 84 -35.41 54.24 12.12
N VAL A 85 -36.03 54.28 10.93
CA VAL A 85 -35.42 53.95 9.63
C VAL A 85 -34.45 55.06 9.23
N GLY A 86 -33.22 54.70 8.85
CA GLY A 86 -32.22 55.62 8.28
C GLY A 86 -31.22 56.22 9.27
N ASN A 87 -31.07 55.65 10.47
CA ASN A 87 -29.96 55.97 11.38
C ASN A 87 -29.51 54.67 12.09
N TYR A 88 -28.45 54.05 11.58
CA TYR A 88 -28.01 52.72 12.02
C TYR A 88 -26.97 52.86 13.12
N ALA A 89 -27.05 52.00 14.15
CA ALA A 89 -26.08 52.03 15.23
C ALA A 89 -24.70 51.58 14.74
N SER A 90 -23.73 52.51 14.61
CA SER A 90 -22.37 52.22 14.18
C SER A 90 -21.31 52.62 15.23
N ALA A 91 -20.37 51.71 15.51
CA ALA A 91 -19.27 52.01 16.44
C ALA A 91 -18.16 52.85 15.80
N LEU A 92 -17.98 52.72 14.49
CA LEU A 92 -17.19 53.60 13.65
C LEU A 92 -17.96 53.85 12.37
N ASP A 93 -18.28 55.10 12.10
CA ASP A 93 -18.89 55.53 10.86
C ASP A 93 -17.90 56.42 10.07
N ILE A 94 -17.58 56.02 8.85
CA ILE A 94 -16.79 56.80 7.89
C ILE A 94 -17.67 56.97 6.67
N SER A 95 -18.44 58.04 6.64
CA SER A 95 -19.48 58.26 5.63
C SER A 95 -19.40 59.67 5.05
N GLY A 96 -19.31 59.75 3.72
CA GLY A 96 -19.48 61.01 2.98
C GLY A 96 -20.84 61.10 2.26
N ASP A 97 -21.35 62.31 2.00
CA ASP A 97 -22.57 62.59 1.21
C ASP A 97 -22.39 62.34 -0.31
N GLY A 98 -21.24 61.79 -0.70
CA GLY A 98 -20.89 61.41 -2.07
C GLY A 98 -19.43 61.66 -2.42
N TRP A 99 -18.99 61.18 -3.60
CA TRP A 99 -17.61 61.30 -4.09
C TRP A 99 -17.02 62.72 -4.15
N GLY A 100 -17.86 63.76 -4.16
CA GLY A 100 -17.40 65.16 -4.16
C GLY A 100 -16.84 65.63 -2.81
N ASP A 101 -17.31 65.02 -1.73
CA ASP A 101 -16.99 65.35 -0.33
C ASP A 101 -16.55 64.09 0.45
N ALA A 102 -16.04 63.08 -0.27
CA ALA A 102 -15.59 61.80 0.28
C ALA A 102 -14.56 61.97 1.41
N VAL A 103 -14.61 61.09 2.41
CA VAL A 103 -13.58 61.02 3.45
C VAL A 103 -12.29 60.47 2.85
N GLN A 104 -11.17 61.13 3.09
CA GLN A 104 -9.84 60.75 2.57
C GLN A 104 -8.96 60.27 3.72
N ILE A 105 -8.37 59.08 3.60
CA ILE A 105 -7.45 58.50 4.58
C ILE A 105 -6.22 57.92 3.86
N ASP A 106 -5.08 58.61 3.93
CA ASP A 106 -3.81 58.15 3.33
C ASP A 106 -3.25 56.89 4.05
N GLY A 107 -3.65 56.66 5.30
CA GLY A 107 -3.17 55.56 6.15
C GLY A 107 -4.15 54.40 6.30
N GLN A 108 -3.97 53.59 7.34
CA GLN A 108 -4.86 52.47 7.66
C GLN A 108 -5.96 52.86 8.63
N VAL A 109 -7.13 52.23 8.49
CA VAL A 109 -8.18 52.19 9.51
C VAL A 109 -8.03 50.90 10.33
N ILE A 110 -7.67 51.00 11.60
CA ILE A 110 -7.28 49.87 12.45
C ILE A 110 -8.16 49.81 13.72
N ASN A 111 -8.99 48.78 13.86
CA ASN A 111 -9.61 48.42 15.14
C ASN A 111 -8.68 47.51 15.97
N LYS A 112 -8.20 47.99 17.12
CA LYS A 112 -7.49 47.20 18.15
C LYS A 112 -8.35 46.93 19.40
N GLY A 113 -9.50 47.59 19.47
CA GLY A 113 -10.39 47.63 20.61
C GLY A 113 -11.53 46.62 20.55
N SER A 114 -12.61 46.91 21.29
CA SER A 114 -13.87 46.17 21.22
C SER A 114 -14.95 47.11 20.69
N LEU A 115 -15.52 46.77 19.54
CA LEU A 115 -16.64 47.47 18.93
C LEU A 115 -17.88 46.60 19.09
N ASN A 116 -18.81 47.00 19.94
CA ASN A 116 -20.08 46.29 20.15
C ASN A 116 -21.21 47.17 19.64
N ALA A 117 -22.04 46.67 18.75
CA ALA A 117 -23.23 47.38 18.29
C ALA A 117 -24.46 46.48 18.42
N SER A 118 -25.56 47.06 18.88
CA SER A 118 -26.84 46.36 18.99
C SER A 118 -27.99 47.25 18.58
N GLY A 119 -28.92 46.70 17.81
CA GLY A 119 -30.03 47.43 17.20
C GLY A 119 -30.38 46.82 15.84
N LEU A 120 -31.48 47.30 15.26
CA LEU A 120 -31.88 46.95 13.90
C LEU A 120 -30.76 47.37 12.95
N MET A 121 -30.24 46.42 12.17
CA MET A 121 -29.16 46.69 11.19
C MET A 121 -27.89 47.32 11.78
N ALA A 122 -27.56 47.00 13.03
CA ALA A 122 -26.36 47.54 13.66
C ALA A 122 -25.10 47.14 12.88
N GLN A 123 -24.15 48.07 12.78
CA GLN A 123 -22.89 47.89 12.07
C GLN A 123 -21.69 48.11 13.01
N GLY A 124 -20.62 47.35 12.83
CA GLY A 124 -19.42 47.53 13.65
C GLY A 124 -18.55 48.65 13.13
N MET A 125 -18.24 48.58 11.84
CA MET A 125 -17.55 49.62 11.08
C MET A 125 -18.31 49.83 9.77
N THR A 126 -18.69 51.08 9.51
CA THR A 126 -19.39 51.53 8.30
C THR A 126 -18.44 52.38 7.48
N ILE A 127 -18.24 52.03 6.22
CA ILE A 127 -17.39 52.78 5.29
C ILE A 127 -18.21 53.06 4.02
N GLU A 128 -18.62 54.30 3.85
CA GLU A 128 -19.41 54.75 2.69
C GLU A 128 -18.82 56.02 2.09
N TYR A 129 -18.62 56.05 0.77
CA TYR A 129 -18.02 57.22 0.08
C TYR A 129 -16.68 57.66 0.72
N ALA A 130 -15.76 56.72 0.91
CA ALA A 130 -14.43 56.96 1.46
C ALA A 130 -13.33 56.47 0.52
N ASP A 131 -12.18 57.14 0.56
CA ASP A 131 -10.95 56.77 -0.15
C ASP A 131 -9.86 56.46 0.88
N ILE A 132 -9.44 55.19 0.95
CA ILE A 132 -8.50 54.68 1.95
C ILE A 132 -7.29 54.05 1.23
N GLU A 133 -6.18 54.79 1.14
CA GLU A 133 -4.96 54.30 0.46
C GLU A 133 -4.31 53.12 1.22
N GLY A 134 -4.39 53.09 2.56
CA GLY A 134 -3.64 52.13 3.37
C GLY A 134 -4.31 50.76 3.60
N GLY A 135 -5.62 50.72 3.86
CA GLY A 135 -6.40 49.51 4.14
C GLY A 135 -7.17 49.52 5.47
N LEU A 136 -7.98 48.48 5.68
CA LEU A 136 -8.94 48.32 6.77
C LEU A 136 -8.60 47.05 7.56
N VAL A 137 -8.34 47.18 8.87
CA VAL A 137 -7.81 46.10 9.72
C VAL A 137 -8.60 45.95 11.00
N ASN A 138 -9.09 44.73 11.26
CA ASN A 138 -9.62 44.32 12.56
C ASN A 138 -8.61 43.45 13.32
N ASP A 139 -7.85 44.04 14.24
CA ASP A 139 -6.98 43.35 15.22
C ASP A 139 -7.72 43.05 16.54
N GLY A 140 -8.88 43.69 16.75
CA GLY A 140 -9.68 43.64 17.98
C GLY A 140 -10.88 42.68 17.90
N SER A 141 -11.97 43.04 18.57
CA SER A 141 -13.24 42.32 18.51
C SER A 141 -14.37 43.21 18.03
N ILE A 142 -15.15 42.74 17.06
CA ILE A 142 -16.40 43.34 16.61
C ILE A 142 -17.53 42.38 16.98
N THR A 143 -18.52 42.83 17.74
CA THR A 143 -19.70 42.03 18.08
C THR A 143 -20.98 42.79 17.76
N ILE A 144 -21.77 42.23 16.86
CA ILE A 144 -23.06 42.75 16.44
C ILE A 144 -24.16 41.84 17.00
N THR A 145 -25.20 42.46 17.56
CA THR A 145 -26.39 41.75 18.04
C THR A 145 -27.64 42.46 17.56
N ASP A 146 -28.31 41.89 16.58
CA ASP A 146 -29.68 42.28 16.28
C ASP A 146 -30.63 41.54 17.23
N GLY A 147 -31.48 42.30 17.91
CA GLY A 147 -32.38 41.80 18.94
C GLY A 147 -33.84 42.17 18.73
N ILE A 148 -34.19 42.69 17.55
CA ILE A 148 -35.51 43.31 17.31
C ILE A 148 -36.27 42.52 16.24
N ASP A 149 -37.35 41.84 16.64
CA ASP A 149 -38.39 41.29 15.75
C ASP A 149 -39.17 42.47 15.14
N VAL A 150 -39.02 42.69 13.82
CA VAL A 150 -39.55 43.86 13.13
C VAL A 150 -40.65 43.43 12.18
N ASN A 151 -41.91 43.68 12.57
CA ASN A 151 -43.08 43.44 11.72
C ASN A 151 -42.89 43.95 10.27
N ASP A 152 -42.56 43.06 9.32
CA ASP A 152 -42.71 43.05 7.84
C ASP A 152 -42.47 44.36 7.03
N ALA A 153 -42.13 45.49 7.63
CA ALA A 153 -42.23 46.83 7.02
C ALA A 153 -40.88 47.52 6.81
N ILE A 154 -39.78 46.88 7.16
CA ILE A 154 -38.42 47.41 7.05
C ILE A 154 -37.59 46.35 6.30
N THR A 155 -37.32 46.60 5.02
CA THR A 155 -36.74 45.64 4.07
C THR A 155 -35.36 46.08 3.54
N GLU A 156 -34.72 47.06 4.17
CA GLU A 156 -33.52 47.67 3.60
C GLU A 156 -32.38 47.69 4.63
N GLY A 157 -31.78 46.51 4.84
CA GLY A 157 -30.36 46.29 5.12
C GLY A 157 -30.05 45.30 6.26
N ASN A 158 -28.76 44.95 6.39
CA ASN A 158 -28.30 43.74 7.08
C ASN A 158 -27.32 44.06 8.23
N PRO A 159 -27.51 43.54 9.47
CA PRO A 159 -26.49 43.65 10.51
C PRO A 159 -25.14 43.11 10.04
N SER A 160 -24.11 43.95 10.11
CA SER A 160 -22.81 43.67 9.52
C SER A 160 -21.65 43.97 10.47
N GLY A 161 -20.65 43.09 10.53
CA GLY A 161 -19.43 43.36 11.30
C GLY A 161 -18.65 44.53 10.72
N ILE A 162 -18.31 44.43 9.44
CA ILE A 162 -17.72 45.49 8.62
C ILE A 162 -18.58 45.63 7.37
N PHE A 163 -19.04 46.84 7.09
CA PHE A 163 -19.84 47.18 5.91
C PHE A 163 -19.06 48.21 5.08
N VAL A 164 -18.82 47.89 3.81
CA VAL A 164 -18.13 48.76 2.85
C VAL A 164 -19.02 48.92 1.63
N GLN A 165 -19.38 50.17 1.30
CA GLN A 165 -20.14 50.47 0.09
C GLN A 165 -19.64 51.76 -0.57
N TYR A 166 -19.58 51.80 -1.91
CA TYR A 166 -19.12 52.98 -2.65
C TYR A 166 -17.78 53.55 -2.15
N ALA A 167 -16.82 52.69 -1.82
CA ALA A 167 -15.51 53.08 -1.29
C ALA A 167 -14.37 52.67 -2.22
N ASN A 168 -13.24 53.37 -2.13
CA ASN A 168 -11.97 52.96 -2.73
C ASN A 168 -11.03 52.49 -1.61
N ILE A 169 -10.50 51.27 -1.72
CA ILE A 169 -9.51 50.74 -0.76
C ILE A 169 -8.39 50.05 -1.54
N ASP A 170 -7.20 50.64 -1.54
CA ASP A 170 -6.04 50.11 -2.30
C ASP A 170 -5.25 49.04 -1.53
N GLY A 171 -5.28 49.08 -0.20
CA GLY A 171 -4.42 48.24 0.64
C GLY A 171 -4.91 46.80 0.85
N HIS A 172 -5.82 46.62 1.82
CA HIS A 172 -6.40 45.31 2.16
C HIS A 172 -7.60 45.48 3.07
N VAL A 173 -8.50 44.50 3.07
CA VAL A 173 -9.51 44.33 4.13
C VAL A 173 -9.13 43.09 4.93
N ARG A 174 -8.62 43.27 6.15
CA ARG A 174 -8.02 42.18 6.95
C ARG A 174 -8.68 41.99 8.31
N ASN A 175 -9.11 40.76 8.57
CA ASN A 175 -9.49 40.28 9.90
C ASN A 175 -8.34 39.47 10.55
N ASN A 176 -7.76 40.01 11.61
CA ASN A 176 -6.81 39.34 12.49
C ASN A 176 -7.43 38.89 13.82
N GLY A 177 -8.50 39.56 14.23
CA GLY A 177 -9.22 39.35 15.48
C GLY A 177 -10.54 38.60 15.31
N GLN A 178 -11.55 39.01 16.07
CA GLN A 178 -12.87 38.37 16.07
C GLN A 178 -13.92 39.29 15.46
N ILE A 179 -14.74 38.74 14.57
CA ILE A 179 -16.00 39.33 14.13
C ILE A 179 -17.09 38.32 14.49
N LYS A 180 -18.08 38.78 15.26
CA LYS A 180 -19.24 37.98 15.63
C LYS A 180 -20.52 38.75 15.35
N VAL A 181 -21.37 38.23 14.47
CA VAL A 181 -22.63 38.86 14.09
C VAL A 181 -23.77 37.89 14.42
N ASN A 182 -24.65 38.30 15.32
CA ASN A 182 -25.85 37.55 15.65
C ASN A 182 -27.06 38.36 15.16
N GLY A 183 -27.54 38.07 13.96
CA GLY A 183 -28.85 38.43 13.47
C GLY A 183 -29.98 37.70 14.22
N ASN A 184 -31.19 38.22 14.08
CA ASN A 184 -32.42 37.60 14.56
C ASN A 184 -32.95 36.59 13.51
N ASP A 185 -34.12 36.00 13.77
CA ASP A 185 -34.77 35.04 12.87
C ASP A 185 -35.50 35.72 11.66
N GLU A 186 -35.26 37.01 11.40
CA GLU A 186 -35.92 37.78 10.31
C GLU A 186 -34.95 38.59 9.44
N ALA A 187 -33.67 38.71 9.83
CA ALA A 187 -32.68 39.55 9.16
C ALA A 187 -31.47 38.73 8.71
N ASP A 188 -31.00 39.04 7.50
CA ASP A 188 -29.76 38.49 6.96
C ASP A 188 -28.57 39.08 7.71
N ALA A 189 -27.63 38.24 8.11
CA ALA A 189 -26.45 38.67 8.86
C ALA A 189 -25.18 38.44 8.05
N THR A 190 -24.27 39.42 8.06
CA THR A 190 -23.01 39.32 7.33
C THR A 190 -21.80 39.66 8.20
N GLY A 191 -20.74 38.86 8.12
CA GLY A 191 -19.49 39.12 8.83
C GLY A 191 -18.77 40.37 8.26
N ILE A 192 -18.40 40.28 6.98
CA ILE A 192 -17.81 41.37 6.20
C ILE A 192 -18.59 41.48 4.88
N GLN A 193 -19.18 42.63 4.63
CA GLN A 193 -19.96 42.93 3.44
C GLN A 193 -19.26 44.03 2.64
N ILE A 194 -19.03 43.80 1.34
CA ILE A 194 -18.38 44.75 0.43
C ILE A 194 -19.21 44.83 -0.85
N LEU A 195 -19.79 46.00 -1.12
CA LEU A 195 -20.70 46.23 -2.24
C LEU A 195 -20.25 47.45 -3.05
N ASP A 196 -20.45 47.43 -4.37
CA ASP A 196 -20.34 48.62 -5.23
C ASP A 196 -19.05 49.45 -5.05
N SER A 197 -17.91 48.80 -4.81
CA SER A 197 -16.66 49.45 -4.37
C SER A 197 -15.47 49.09 -5.25
N ASP A 198 -14.45 49.95 -5.30
CA ASP A 198 -13.19 49.69 -6.02
C ASP A 198 -12.10 49.20 -5.06
N LEU A 199 -11.80 47.91 -5.14
CA LEU A 199 -10.80 47.22 -4.33
C LEU A 199 -9.79 46.47 -5.21
N ALA A 200 -9.61 46.89 -6.47
CA ALA A 200 -8.88 46.12 -7.47
C ALA A 200 -7.43 45.81 -7.07
N GLU A 201 -6.82 46.66 -6.23
CA GLU A 201 -5.48 46.46 -5.68
C GLU A 201 -5.45 45.84 -4.26
N ALA A 202 -6.61 45.59 -3.65
CA ALA A 202 -6.70 45.12 -2.27
C ALA A 202 -6.87 43.60 -2.15
N ASP A 203 -6.13 43.04 -1.19
CA ASP A 203 -6.33 41.67 -0.71
C ASP A 203 -7.41 41.62 0.39
N ILE A 204 -8.36 40.69 0.26
CA ILE A 204 -9.36 40.38 1.31
C ILE A 204 -8.85 39.20 2.13
N ILE A 205 -8.64 39.40 3.44
CA ILE A 205 -7.86 38.46 4.25
C ILE A 205 -8.54 38.15 5.58
N ASN A 206 -8.91 36.89 5.80
CA ASN A 206 -9.09 36.34 7.15
C ASN A 206 -7.82 35.60 7.55
N SER A 207 -7.01 36.19 8.44
CA SER A 207 -5.72 35.62 8.81
C SER A 207 -5.86 34.32 9.63
N ALA A 208 -4.75 33.60 9.87
CA ALA A 208 -4.76 32.37 10.67
C ALA A 208 -5.25 32.54 12.13
N THR A 209 -5.28 33.78 12.66
CA THR A 209 -5.87 34.08 13.98
C THR A 209 -7.27 34.69 13.88
N GLY A 210 -7.69 35.07 12.67
CA GLY A 210 -8.97 35.67 12.38
C GLY A 210 -10.12 34.67 12.54
N SER A 211 -11.21 35.13 13.15
CA SER A 211 -12.46 34.39 13.30
C SER A 211 -13.63 35.26 12.86
N ILE A 212 -14.49 34.71 12.01
CA ILE A 212 -15.77 35.29 11.61
C ILE A 212 -16.87 34.28 11.98
N GLU A 213 -17.76 34.65 12.90
CA GLU A 213 -18.93 33.83 13.28
C GLU A 213 -20.21 34.62 13.03
N VAL A 214 -21.09 34.07 12.21
CA VAL A 214 -22.31 34.74 11.74
C VAL A 214 -23.49 33.80 11.95
N SER A 215 -24.58 34.33 12.50
CA SER A 215 -25.85 33.63 12.58
C SER A 215 -27.02 34.57 12.34
N GLY A 216 -28.09 34.10 11.70
CA GLY A 216 -29.30 34.86 11.38
C GLY A 216 -30.32 33.99 10.67
N GLU A 217 -31.33 34.60 10.04
CA GLU A 217 -32.22 33.93 9.09
C GLU A 217 -31.38 33.42 7.92
N GLU A 218 -30.71 34.34 7.22
CA GLU A 218 -29.54 34.06 6.36
C GLU A 218 -28.24 34.45 7.09
N ALA A 219 -27.15 33.72 6.83
CA ALA A 219 -25.85 34.01 7.42
C ALA A 219 -24.73 33.90 6.38
N ARG A 220 -23.99 35.00 6.20
CA ARG A 220 -22.86 35.08 5.25
C ARG A 220 -21.57 35.47 5.96
N GLY A 221 -20.52 34.66 5.82
CA GLY A 221 -19.21 35.02 6.38
C GLY A 221 -18.60 36.23 5.66
N TYR A 222 -18.44 36.08 4.34
CA TYR A 222 -18.18 37.16 3.39
C TYR A 222 -19.32 37.27 2.39
N ASP A 223 -19.70 38.50 2.08
CA ASP A 223 -20.62 38.87 1.01
C ASP A 223 -19.94 39.97 0.18
N ILE A 224 -19.50 39.64 -1.04
CA ILE A 224 -18.77 40.56 -1.91
C ILE A 224 -19.50 40.59 -3.25
N SER A 225 -20.09 41.73 -3.58
CA SER A 225 -20.88 41.88 -4.80
C SER A 225 -20.52 43.13 -5.60
N GLN A 226 -20.40 42.99 -6.92
CA GLN A 226 -20.10 44.09 -7.85
C GLN A 226 -18.77 44.82 -7.55
N VAL A 227 -17.72 44.04 -7.26
CA VAL A 227 -16.41 44.54 -6.82
C VAL A 227 -15.29 43.84 -7.61
N SER A 228 -14.21 44.58 -7.89
CA SER A 228 -12.93 43.97 -8.30
C SER A 228 -12.00 43.86 -7.09
N ILE A 229 -11.36 42.70 -6.88
CA ILE A 229 -10.38 42.48 -5.79
C ILE A 229 -9.08 41.86 -6.30
N GLN A 230 -7.95 42.14 -5.64
CA GLN A 230 -6.69 41.49 -6.00
C GLN A 230 -6.74 39.99 -5.68
N SER A 231 -7.17 39.62 -4.47
CA SER A 231 -7.29 38.23 -4.04
C SER A 231 -8.14 38.08 -2.78
N LEU A 232 -8.62 36.86 -2.52
CA LEU A 232 -9.29 36.51 -1.26
C LEU A 232 -8.57 35.33 -0.59
N LEU A 233 -8.15 35.52 0.65
CA LEU A 233 -7.45 34.51 1.45
C LEU A 233 -8.16 34.25 2.78
N ASN A 234 -8.67 33.03 2.96
CA ASN A 234 -9.09 32.54 4.28
C ASN A 234 -8.05 31.57 4.86
N ALA A 235 -7.29 32.02 5.85
CA ALA A 235 -6.42 31.16 6.66
C ALA A 235 -6.98 30.89 8.07
N GLY A 236 -8.01 31.62 8.48
CA GLY A 236 -8.65 31.53 9.79
C GLY A 236 -9.93 30.70 9.79
N SER A 237 -10.84 31.02 10.71
CA SER A 237 -12.16 30.37 10.80
C SER A 237 -13.26 31.29 10.25
N ILE A 238 -14.12 30.73 9.41
CA ILE A 238 -15.38 31.34 8.98
C ILE A 238 -16.50 30.35 9.31
N LYS A 239 -17.52 30.80 10.06
CA LYS A 239 -18.64 29.97 10.46
C LYS A 239 -19.94 30.73 10.26
N ALA A 240 -20.75 30.27 9.30
CA ALA A 240 -22.10 30.72 9.03
C ALA A 240 -23.11 29.70 9.56
N THR A 241 -24.06 30.14 10.38
CA THR A 241 -25.13 29.28 10.93
C THR A 241 -26.48 29.96 10.74
N ALA A 242 -27.28 29.45 9.83
CA ALA A 242 -28.50 30.10 9.39
C ALA A 242 -29.74 29.25 9.65
N LEU A 243 -30.92 29.87 9.52
CA LEU A 243 -32.19 29.15 9.45
C LEU A 243 -32.50 28.76 7.99
N THR A 244 -32.34 29.70 7.03
CA THR A 244 -32.71 29.56 5.61
C THR A 244 -31.55 29.39 4.62
N GLU A 245 -30.48 30.16 4.76
CA GLU A 245 -29.32 30.05 3.86
C GLU A 245 -28.02 30.36 4.61
N ALA A 246 -27.07 29.44 4.58
CA ALA A 246 -25.74 29.64 5.17
C ALA A 246 -24.67 29.65 4.08
N LEU A 247 -23.97 30.77 3.92
CA LEU A 247 -22.85 30.92 2.99
C LEU A 247 -21.56 31.23 3.76
N GLY A 248 -20.50 30.45 3.54
CA GLY A 248 -19.19 30.78 4.09
C GLY A 248 -18.60 32.01 3.41
N ILE A 249 -18.44 31.93 2.09
CA ILE A 249 -18.00 33.02 1.21
C ILE A 249 -18.97 33.07 0.03
N TRP A 250 -19.51 34.25 -0.26
CA TRP A 250 -20.30 34.52 -1.45
C TRP A 250 -19.65 35.63 -2.28
N LEU A 251 -19.42 35.34 -3.56
CA LEU A 251 -18.92 36.27 -4.57
C LEU A 251 -19.99 36.36 -5.68
N GLU A 252 -20.45 37.57 -6.00
CA GLU A 252 -21.46 37.82 -7.04
C GLU A 252 -21.03 39.01 -7.91
N ASP A 253 -20.98 38.86 -9.24
CA ASP A 253 -20.47 39.93 -10.13
C ASP A 253 -19.05 40.40 -9.74
N VAL A 254 -18.16 39.47 -9.35
CA VAL A 254 -16.81 39.78 -8.87
C VAL A 254 -15.74 39.45 -9.90
N THR A 255 -14.79 40.37 -10.10
CA THR A 255 -13.50 40.05 -10.74
C THR A 255 -12.43 39.89 -9.66
N ALA A 256 -11.87 38.70 -9.49
CA ALA A 256 -10.83 38.45 -8.49
C ALA A 256 -9.60 37.77 -9.09
N GLY A 257 -8.44 37.98 -8.47
CA GLY A 257 -7.28 37.11 -8.67
C GLY A 257 -7.51 35.73 -8.06
N ALA A 258 -6.62 35.31 -7.14
CA ALA A 258 -6.73 34.00 -6.51
C ALA A 258 -7.70 34.02 -5.32
N VAL A 259 -8.61 33.04 -5.26
CA VAL A 259 -9.45 32.74 -4.09
C VAL A 259 -8.89 31.49 -3.41
N SER A 260 -8.46 31.60 -2.15
CA SER A 260 -7.75 30.53 -1.46
C SER A 260 -8.25 30.30 -0.03
N ASN A 261 -8.66 29.07 0.26
CA ASN A 261 -8.96 28.61 1.61
C ASN A 261 -7.83 27.71 2.14
N SER A 262 -7.13 28.13 3.20
CA SER A 262 -6.22 27.29 3.99
C SER A 262 -6.67 27.11 5.44
N GLY A 263 -7.78 27.74 5.82
CA GLY A 263 -8.40 27.68 7.13
C GLY A 263 -9.64 26.79 7.16
N ASP A 264 -10.56 27.09 8.07
CA ASP A 264 -11.82 26.36 8.22
C ASP A 264 -12.99 27.24 7.76
N ILE A 265 -13.84 26.70 6.87
CA ILE A 265 -15.12 27.28 6.47
C ILE A 265 -16.22 26.30 6.87
N THR A 266 -17.22 26.78 7.61
CA THR A 266 -18.39 25.99 8.00
C THR A 266 -19.67 26.74 7.67
N ALA A 267 -20.54 26.13 6.87
CA ALA A 267 -21.90 26.58 6.58
C ALA A 267 -22.91 25.55 7.10
N THR A 268 -23.90 25.97 7.87
CA THR A 268 -24.88 25.04 8.46
C THR A 268 -26.27 25.66 8.59
N THR A 269 -27.31 24.92 8.18
CA THR A 269 -28.72 25.31 8.35
C THR A 269 -29.47 24.38 9.32
N GLN A 270 -30.63 24.82 9.83
CA GLN A 270 -31.42 24.07 10.81
C GLN A 270 -32.66 23.33 10.24
N ALA A 271 -33.33 23.83 9.19
CA ALA A 271 -34.52 23.16 8.62
C ALA A 271 -34.94 23.62 7.21
N GLY A 272 -34.66 22.80 6.18
CA GLY A 272 -35.31 22.88 4.86
C GLY A 272 -34.64 23.82 3.85
N SER A 273 -33.34 24.03 4.01
CA SER A 273 -32.66 25.29 3.72
C SER A 273 -31.20 25.06 3.37
N ASP A 274 -30.61 25.92 2.55
CA ASP A 274 -29.41 25.57 1.77
C ASP A 274 -28.11 26.02 2.46
N ALA A 275 -27.04 25.25 2.30
CA ALA A 275 -25.75 25.54 2.91
C ALA A 275 -24.60 25.40 1.90
N THR A 276 -23.88 26.48 1.64
CA THR A 276 -22.74 26.48 0.71
C THR A 276 -21.46 26.99 1.37
N GLY A 277 -20.36 26.25 1.23
CA GLY A 277 -19.07 26.66 1.76
C GLY A 277 -18.52 27.90 1.04
N ILE A 278 -18.31 27.79 -0.27
CA ILE A 278 -17.91 28.89 -1.15
C ILE A 278 -18.87 28.90 -2.34
N LYS A 279 -19.53 30.04 -2.57
CA LYS A 279 -20.40 30.28 -3.73
C LYS A 279 -19.81 31.39 -4.59
N VAL A 280 -19.72 31.15 -5.88
CA VAL A 280 -19.22 32.10 -6.89
C VAL A 280 -20.26 32.17 -7.99
N ASP A 281 -20.78 33.36 -8.25
CA ASP A 281 -21.90 33.61 -9.15
C ASP A 281 -21.58 34.79 -10.09
N ASP A 282 -21.87 34.64 -11.38
CA ASP A 282 -21.62 35.66 -12.42
C ASP A 282 -20.23 36.34 -12.33
N SER A 283 -19.17 35.57 -11.99
CA SER A 283 -17.86 36.10 -11.61
C SER A 283 -16.69 35.59 -12.46
N GLU A 284 -15.58 36.34 -12.46
CA GLU A 284 -14.32 35.99 -13.11
C GLU A 284 -13.19 35.85 -12.08
N LEU A 285 -12.60 34.66 -11.94
CA LEU A 285 -11.51 34.38 -11.00
C LEU A 285 -10.24 33.92 -11.72
N ALA A 286 -9.06 34.30 -11.25
CA ALA A 286 -7.81 33.75 -11.78
C ALA A 286 -7.58 32.29 -11.37
N SER A 287 -8.00 31.89 -10.16
CA SER A 287 -7.93 30.50 -9.66
C SER A 287 -8.69 30.33 -8.35
N LEU A 288 -9.09 29.09 -8.04
CA LEU A 288 -9.69 28.74 -6.74
C LEU A 288 -8.96 27.54 -6.13
N SER A 289 -8.52 27.66 -4.88
CA SER A 289 -7.87 26.54 -4.17
C SER A 289 -8.37 26.34 -2.75
N ASN A 290 -8.51 25.06 -2.36
CA ASN A 290 -8.79 24.65 -0.98
C ASN A 290 -7.68 23.75 -0.46
N THR A 291 -6.92 24.22 0.53
CA THR A 291 -5.94 23.43 1.32
C THR A 291 -6.39 23.18 2.76
N GLY A 292 -7.45 23.87 3.20
CA GLY A 292 -8.04 23.77 4.53
C GLY A 292 -9.26 22.85 4.58
N THR A 293 -10.20 23.18 5.46
CA THR A 293 -11.48 22.45 5.60
C THR A 293 -12.62 23.31 5.09
N ILE A 294 -13.50 22.71 4.30
CA ILE A 294 -14.83 23.25 3.97
C ILE A 294 -15.86 22.23 4.45
N SER A 295 -16.83 22.68 5.24
CA SER A 295 -17.92 21.85 5.75
C SER A 295 -19.27 22.51 5.47
N ALA A 296 -20.15 21.82 4.75
CA ALA A 296 -21.50 22.29 4.45
C ALA A 296 -22.53 21.27 4.96
N SER A 297 -23.52 21.74 5.72
CA SER A 297 -24.52 20.87 6.33
C SER A 297 -25.93 21.45 6.26
N ALA A 298 -26.80 20.80 5.47
CA ALA A 298 -28.22 21.15 5.33
C ALA A 298 -29.12 19.95 5.61
N PRO A 299 -29.63 19.74 6.84
CA PRO A 299 -30.37 18.53 7.22
C PRO A 299 -31.66 18.26 6.44
N ALA A 300 -32.20 19.25 5.72
CA ALA A 300 -33.43 19.12 4.93
C ALA A 300 -33.47 20.00 3.66
N GLY A 301 -32.36 20.64 3.30
CA GLY A 301 -32.19 21.41 2.05
C GLY A 301 -30.94 20.93 1.30
N GLU A 302 -30.45 21.72 0.36
CA GLU A 302 -29.24 21.43 -0.41
C GLU A 302 -27.96 21.80 0.34
N ALA A 303 -26.90 21.01 0.20
CA ALA A 303 -25.58 21.38 0.71
C ALA A 303 -24.51 21.24 -0.36
N VAL A 304 -23.71 22.29 -0.56
CA VAL A 304 -22.61 22.32 -1.52
C VAL A 304 -21.30 22.75 -0.86
N GLY A 305 -20.21 22.05 -1.13
CA GLY A 305 -18.88 22.47 -0.64
C GLY A 305 -18.40 23.73 -1.34
N ILE A 306 -18.24 23.64 -2.66
CA ILE A 306 -17.87 24.73 -3.56
C ILE A 306 -18.87 24.74 -4.72
N GLN A 307 -19.53 25.87 -4.96
CA GLN A 307 -20.50 26.08 -6.03
C GLN A 307 -20.04 27.21 -6.93
N ILE A 308 -19.95 26.95 -8.22
CA ILE A 308 -19.54 27.90 -9.26
C ILE A 308 -20.66 27.95 -10.31
N ASP A 309 -21.35 29.08 -10.38
CA ASP A 309 -22.52 29.30 -11.21
C ASP A 309 -22.25 30.43 -12.22
N ASP A 310 -22.52 30.16 -13.51
CA ASP A 310 -22.41 31.11 -14.61
C ASP A 310 -21.09 31.94 -14.61
N SER A 311 -19.98 31.32 -14.16
CA SER A 311 -18.70 32.00 -13.86
C SER A 311 -17.52 31.43 -14.65
N ASP A 312 -16.43 32.19 -14.74
CA ASP A 312 -15.18 31.78 -15.39
C ASP A 312 -14.01 31.74 -14.39
N ILE A 313 -13.33 30.60 -14.29
CA ILE A 313 -12.06 30.48 -13.59
C ILE A 313 -10.97 30.29 -14.65
N GLU A 314 -10.21 31.36 -14.94
CA GLU A 314 -9.18 31.35 -15.99
C GLU A 314 -8.11 30.27 -15.75
N GLY A 315 -7.88 29.92 -14.48
CA GLY A 315 -6.96 28.88 -14.05
C GLY A 315 -7.66 27.62 -13.53
N SER A 316 -6.97 26.88 -12.66
CA SER A 316 -7.51 25.63 -12.11
C SER A 316 -8.31 25.84 -10.82
N LEU A 317 -9.33 24.98 -10.63
CA LEU A 317 -9.95 24.71 -9.35
C LEU A 317 -9.27 23.50 -8.71
N VAL A 318 -8.63 23.70 -7.55
CA VAL A 318 -7.84 22.64 -6.90
C VAL A 318 -8.27 22.42 -5.44
N ASN A 319 -8.71 21.20 -5.14
CA ASN A 319 -8.91 20.74 -3.76
C ASN A 319 -7.73 19.87 -3.27
N LEU A 320 -6.91 20.42 -2.39
CA LEU A 320 -5.83 19.76 -1.65
C LEU A 320 -6.24 19.38 -0.20
N GLY A 321 -7.28 20.05 0.31
CA GLY A 321 -7.78 19.94 1.68
C GLY A 321 -8.95 18.96 1.83
N SER A 322 -9.83 19.24 2.79
CA SER A 322 -11.04 18.46 3.03
C SER A 322 -12.28 19.24 2.66
N ILE A 323 -13.20 18.59 1.94
CA ILE A 323 -14.57 19.03 1.70
C ILE A 323 -15.49 17.96 2.30
N ASP A 324 -16.30 18.32 3.30
CA ASP A 324 -17.26 17.43 3.96
C ASP A 324 -18.67 18.01 3.84
N VAL A 325 -19.55 17.29 3.14
CA VAL A 325 -20.88 17.76 2.79
C VAL A 325 -21.92 16.78 3.27
N GLN A 326 -22.88 17.27 4.05
CA GLN A 326 -23.99 16.48 4.57
C GLN A 326 -25.33 17.15 4.26
N SER A 327 -26.23 16.41 3.63
CA SER A 327 -27.55 16.93 3.24
C SER A 327 -28.69 15.96 3.54
N GLY A 328 -29.90 16.49 3.70
CA GLY A 328 -31.16 15.75 3.70
C GLY A 328 -31.92 15.76 2.38
N ASP A 329 -31.48 16.56 1.39
CA ASP A 329 -32.05 16.64 0.05
C ASP A 329 -31.00 16.38 -1.04
N GLU A 330 -30.28 17.40 -1.51
CA GLU A 330 -29.18 17.29 -2.48
C GLU A 330 -27.83 17.62 -1.84
N ALA A 331 -26.78 16.86 -2.18
CA ALA A 331 -25.46 17.00 -1.57
C ALA A 331 -24.36 16.95 -2.63
N ILE A 332 -23.55 18.01 -2.74
CA ILE A 332 -22.52 18.11 -3.77
C ILE A 332 -21.19 18.58 -3.16
N GLY A 333 -20.09 17.87 -3.44
CA GLY A 333 -18.77 18.31 -2.99
C GLY A 333 -18.29 19.56 -3.71
N ILE A 334 -18.17 19.46 -5.05
CA ILE A 334 -17.84 20.57 -5.94
C ILE A 334 -18.85 20.58 -7.09
N GLU A 335 -19.47 21.72 -7.35
CA GLU A 335 -20.41 21.95 -8.43
C GLU A 335 -19.92 23.05 -9.37
N LEU A 336 -19.94 22.75 -10.67
CA LEU A 336 -19.82 23.73 -11.74
C LEU A 336 -21.12 23.68 -12.55
N PHE A 337 -21.82 24.81 -12.62
CA PHE A 337 -23.03 24.99 -13.38
C PHE A 337 -22.84 26.10 -14.41
N ASN A 338 -22.98 25.78 -15.70
CA ASN A 338 -22.74 26.69 -16.83
C ASN A 338 -21.43 27.51 -16.73
N SER A 339 -20.40 26.93 -16.13
CA SER A 339 -19.17 27.63 -15.78
C SER A 339 -17.97 27.06 -16.51
N ASN A 340 -16.89 27.84 -16.62
CA ASN A 340 -15.66 27.43 -17.29
C ASN A 340 -14.50 27.35 -16.29
N VAL A 341 -13.66 26.33 -16.44
CA VAL A 341 -12.39 26.19 -15.71
C VAL A 341 -11.29 25.68 -16.63
N ASP A 342 -10.03 26.10 -16.44
CA ASP A 342 -8.90 25.48 -17.17
C ASP A 342 -8.65 24.04 -16.69
N GLY A 343 -8.97 23.72 -15.44
CA GLY A 343 -8.91 22.34 -14.96
C GLY A 343 -9.46 22.16 -13.56
N LEU A 344 -9.92 20.96 -13.26
CA LEU A 344 -10.47 20.60 -11.96
C LEU A 344 -9.69 19.42 -11.39
N THR A 345 -9.01 19.65 -10.26
CA THR A 345 -8.20 18.61 -9.60
C THR A 345 -8.58 18.44 -8.13
N ASN A 346 -8.90 17.19 -7.75
CA ASN A 346 -8.99 16.76 -6.36
C ASN A 346 -7.76 15.93 -5.96
N GLU A 347 -6.87 16.49 -5.15
CA GLU A 347 -5.75 15.80 -4.47
C GLU A 347 -6.08 15.48 -2.99
N GLY A 348 -7.06 16.19 -2.42
CA GLY A 348 -7.51 16.06 -1.04
C GLY A 348 -8.61 15.02 -0.82
N SER A 349 -9.48 15.27 0.16
CA SER A 349 -10.64 14.44 0.44
C SER A 349 -11.95 15.17 0.20
N ILE A 350 -12.85 14.53 -0.55
CA ILE A 350 -14.24 14.95 -0.73
C ILE A 350 -15.12 13.83 -0.15
N THR A 351 -15.85 14.14 0.92
CA THR A 351 -16.84 13.22 1.52
C THR A 351 -18.22 13.85 1.41
N VAL A 352 -19.15 13.13 0.79
CA VAL A 352 -20.50 13.63 0.54
C VAL A 352 -21.52 12.58 1.00
N THR A 353 -22.40 12.99 1.90
CA THR A 353 -23.40 12.10 2.49
C THR A 353 -24.79 12.70 2.40
N ASN A 354 -25.67 12.03 1.68
CA ASN A 354 -27.09 12.30 1.71
C ASN A 354 -27.78 11.37 2.72
N THR A 355 -28.45 11.97 3.70
CA THR A 355 -29.12 11.29 4.81
C THR A 355 -30.60 11.00 4.56
N SER A 356 -31.12 11.40 3.39
CA SER A 356 -32.49 11.17 2.99
C SER A 356 -32.82 9.69 2.84
N ASN A 357 -33.99 9.30 3.34
CA ASN A 357 -34.56 7.97 3.12
C ASN A 357 -35.66 7.96 2.05
N ALA A 358 -35.80 9.03 1.27
CA ALA A 358 -36.84 9.14 0.24
C ALA A 358 -36.73 8.01 -0.81
N ALA A 359 -37.87 7.65 -1.39
CA ALA A 359 -37.92 6.64 -2.44
C ALA A 359 -37.47 7.27 -3.76
N VAL A 360 -36.29 6.89 -4.24
CA VAL A 360 -35.73 7.35 -5.52
C VAL A 360 -36.19 6.44 -6.66
N THR A 361 -36.52 7.02 -7.82
CA THR A 361 -36.88 6.27 -9.04
C THR A 361 -35.71 6.25 -10.01
N ALA A 362 -35.68 5.29 -10.95
CA ALA A 362 -34.57 5.14 -11.88
C ALA A 362 -34.32 6.36 -12.82
N SER A 363 -35.28 7.30 -12.91
CA SER A 363 -35.23 8.45 -13.81
C SER A 363 -34.95 9.80 -13.13
N SER A 364 -34.79 9.86 -11.80
CA SER A 364 -34.33 11.11 -11.15
C SER A 364 -32.86 11.34 -11.49
N GLU A 365 -32.36 12.57 -11.45
CA GLU A 365 -30.91 12.86 -11.47
C GLU A 365 -30.26 12.37 -10.15
N ALA A 366 -28.93 12.40 -10.03
CA ALA A 366 -28.28 11.86 -8.84
C ALA A 366 -28.38 12.84 -7.67
N ASP A 367 -29.01 12.50 -6.56
CA ASP A 367 -29.19 13.43 -5.44
C ASP A 367 -27.91 13.61 -4.57
N THR A 368 -26.77 13.06 -5.01
CA THR A 368 -25.49 13.10 -4.28
C THR A 368 -24.32 12.98 -5.25
N ARG A 369 -23.46 13.99 -5.34
CA ARG A 369 -22.28 13.99 -6.22
C ARG A 369 -21.01 14.37 -5.47
N GLY A 370 -19.90 13.71 -5.76
CA GLY A 370 -18.59 14.17 -5.27
C GLY A 370 -18.16 15.42 -6.03
N ILE A 371 -18.16 15.32 -7.35
CA ILE A 371 -17.93 16.42 -8.29
C ILE A 371 -19.03 16.38 -9.35
N LEU A 372 -19.65 17.52 -9.64
CA LEU A 372 -20.62 17.71 -10.71
C LEU A 372 -20.15 18.80 -11.66
N LEU A 373 -20.14 18.49 -12.97
CA LEU A 373 -20.09 19.46 -14.04
C LEU A 373 -21.41 19.37 -14.81
N PHE A 374 -22.16 20.47 -14.88
CA PHE A 374 -23.40 20.55 -15.63
C PHE A 374 -23.35 21.74 -16.59
N GLY A 375 -23.45 21.47 -17.89
CA GLY A 375 -23.38 22.53 -18.92
C GLY A 375 -22.07 23.34 -18.89
N SER A 376 -21.02 22.79 -18.28
CA SER A 376 -19.79 23.50 -17.93
C SER A 376 -18.60 23.01 -18.75
N ASP A 377 -17.58 23.84 -18.91
CA ASP A 377 -16.39 23.51 -19.69
C ASP A 377 -15.17 23.36 -18.76
N ALA A 378 -14.33 22.37 -19.05
CA ALA A 378 -13.10 22.11 -18.31
C ALA A 378 -11.98 21.80 -19.31
N ASP A 379 -11.24 22.82 -19.74
CA ASP A 379 -10.42 22.76 -20.96
C ASP A 379 -9.12 21.92 -20.84
N GLY A 380 -8.69 21.59 -19.62
CA GLY A 380 -7.46 20.84 -19.34
C GLY A 380 -7.69 19.40 -18.88
N GLU A 381 -7.87 19.18 -17.58
CA GLU A 381 -8.12 17.85 -17.00
C GLU A 381 -9.23 17.89 -15.96
N VAL A 382 -10.02 16.81 -15.88
CA VAL A 382 -10.85 16.49 -14.71
C VAL A 382 -10.19 15.33 -13.97
N ARG A 383 -9.57 15.63 -12.84
CA ARG A 383 -8.60 14.75 -12.18
C ARG A 383 -8.95 14.45 -10.73
N ASN A 384 -8.90 13.18 -10.36
CA ASN A 384 -8.92 12.72 -8.97
C ASN A 384 -7.64 11.93 -8.62
N ASP A 385 -6.80 12.54 -7.82
CA ASP A 385 -5.61 11.94 -7.20
C ASP A 385 -5.83 11.63 -5.71
N GLY A 386 -6.79 12.30 -5.09
CA GLY A 386 -7.19 12.15 -3.70
C GLY A 386 -8.26 11.07 -3.47
N SER A 387 -9.18 11.34 -2.54
CA SER A 387 -10.30 10.46 -2.21
C SER A 387 -11.63 11.16 -2.40
N ILE A 388 -12.52 10.55 -3.18
CA ILE A 388 -13.93 10.93 -3.28
C ILE A 388 -14.75 9.79 -2.68
N LYS A 389 -15.56 10.09 -1.68
CA LYS A 389 -16.48 9.13 -1.06
C LYS A 389 -17.88 9.71 -1.04
N VAL A 390 -18.81 9.06 -1.73
CA VAL A 390 -20.20 9.47 -1.79
C VAL A 390 -21.13 8.37 -1.27
N SER A 391 -22.13 8.76 -0.48
CA SER A 391 -23.16 7.85 0.00
C SER A 391 -24.54 8.49 0.06
N GLY A 392 -25.58 7.74 -0.31
CA GLY A 392 -26.94 8.26 -0.47
C GLY A 392 -27.85 7.29 -1.20
N ASN A 393 -29.00 7.76 -1.72
CA ASN A 393 -29.91 6.90 -2.48
C ASN A 393 -29.45 6.72 -3.92
N LYS A 394 -29.27 7.81 -4.66
CA LYS A 394 -28.67 7.83 -5.99
C LYS A 394 -27.41 8.68 -5.95
N VAL A 395 -26.26 8.07 -6.24
CA VAL A 395 -24.96 8.69 -6.03
C VAL A 395 -24.08 8.63 -7.27
N ALA A 396 -23.22 9.63 -7.46
CA ALA A 396 -22.14 9.61 -8.43
C ALA A 396 -20.85 10.13 -7.79
N GLY A 397 -19.73 9.42 -7.98
CA GLY A 397 -18.43 9.91 -7.54
C GLY A 397 -18.05 11.20 -8.28
N ILE A 398 -17.98 11.09 -9.60
CA ILE A 398 -17.85 12.24 -10.52
C ILE A 398 -18.95 12.11 -11.57
N GLN A 399 -19.67 13.20 -11.82
CA GLN A 399 -20.71 13.27 -12.82
C GLN A 399 -20.48 14.45 -13.76
N ILE A 400 -20.52 14.20 -15.07
CA ILE A 400 -20.36 15.22 -16.11
C ILE A 400 -21.57 15.14 -17.05
N LEU A 401 -22.35 16.21 -17.11
CA LEU A 401 -23.63 16.28 -17.81
C LEU A 401 -23.63 17.43 -18.81
N ASN A 402 -23.97 17.13 -20.07
CA ASN A 402 -24.21 18.14 -21.12
C ASN A 402 -23.09 19.18 -21.26
N SER A 403 -21.85 18.80 -20.96
CA SER A 403 -20.65 19.65 -20.85
C SER A 403 -19.79 19.60 -22.13
N ASP A 404 -18.96 20.62 -22.37
CA ASP A 404 -17.94 20.65 -23.43
C ASP A 404 -16.55 20.67 -22.80
N LEU A 405 -15.89 19.52 -22.76
CA LEU A 405 -14.60 19.39 -22.07
C LEU A 405 -13.39 19.79 -22.96
N ALA A 406 -13.60 20.40 -24.12
CA ALA A 406 -12.54 20.89 -25.03
C ALA A 406 -11.29 19.98 -25.26
N GLU A 407 -11.48 18.66 -25.34
CA GLU A 407 -10.43 17.63 -25.42
C GLU A 407 -9.70 17.34 -24.10
N ALA A 408 -10.38 17.45 -22.95
CA ALA A 408 -9.79 17.15 -21.65
C ALA A 408 -9.58 15.65 -21.40
N ASP A 409 -8.56 15.37 -20.60
CA ASP A 409 -8.36 14.05 -20.01
C ASP A 409 -9.17 13.90 -18.72
N ILE A 410 -9.82 12.74 -18.56
CA ILE A 410 -10.50 12.36 -17.33
C ILE A 410 -9.66 11.31 -16.63
N VAL A 411 -9.10 11.67 -15.46
CA VAL A 411 -8.07 10.88 -14.80
C VAL A 411 -8.45 10.53 -13.37
N ASN A 412 -8.38 9.25 -13.03
CA ASN A 412 -8.44 8.78 -11.65
C ASN A 412 -7.17 8.00 -11.28
N THR A 413 -6.30 8.61 -10.47
CA THR A 413 -5.18 7.92 -9.83
C THR A 413 -5.42 7.63 -8.35
N GLY A 414 -6.38 8.33 -7.75
CA GLY A 414 -6.81 8.20 -6.36
C GLY A 414 -7.91 7.16 -6.15
N LYS A 415 -8.82 7.46 -5.23
CA LYS A 415 -9.93 6.57 -4.84
C LYS A 415 -11.27 7.25 -5.09
N ILE A 416 -12.19 6.55 -5.75
CA ILE A 416 -13.60 6.90 -5.86
C ILE A 416 -14.42 5.76 -5.26
N GLU A 417 -15.16 6.05 -4.20
CA GLU A 417 -16.10 5.13 -3.55
C GLU A 417 -17.52 5.68 -3.63
N ALA A 418 -18.41 4.92 -4.27
CA ALA A 418 -19.82 5.28 -4.42
C ALA A 418 -20.70 4.16 -3.85
N ASP A 419 -21.48 4.46 -2.81
CA ASP A 419 -22.38 3.51 -2.15
C ASP A 419 -23.82 4.03 -2.09
N GLY A 420 -24.78 3.27 -2.62
CA GLY A 420 -26.18 3.70 -2.60
C GLY A 420 -27.18 2.63 -3.07
N LYS A 421 -28.41 3.03 -3.36
CA LYS A 421 -29.37 2.12 -4.06
C LYS A 421 -29.05 2.07 -5.54
N ILE A 422 -28.74 3.23 -6.11
CA ILE A 422 -28.23 3.44 -7.46
C ILE A 422 -26.89 4.15 -7.30
N ALA A 423 -25.80 3.60 -7.84
CA ALA A 423 -24.49 4.21 -7.70
C ALA A 423 -23.69 4.18 -9.00
N PHE A 424 -22.97 5.28 -9.25
CA PHE A 424 -22.04 5.45 -10.35
C PHE A 424 -20.68 5.88 -9.80
N GLY A 425 -19.60 5.29 -10.30
CA GLY A 425 -18.24 5.76 -9.98
C GLY A 425 -17.94 7.04 -10.75
N LEU A 426 -17.94 6.91 -12.08
CA LEU A 426 -17.82 8.00 -13.04
C LEU A 426 -18.98 7.91 -14.05
N ASP A 427 -19.76 8.97 -14.17
CA ASP A 427 -20.92 9.09 -15.09
C ASP A 427 -20.70 10.27 -16.04
N LEU A 428 -20.54 9.97 -17.34
CA LEU A 428 -20.51 10.97 -18.40
C LEU A 428 -21.75 10.77 -19.27
N SER A 429 -22.64 11.75 -19.28
CA SER A 429 -23.90 11.67 -20.01
C SER A 429 -24.15 12.93 -20.82
N GLY A 430 -24.29 12.80 -22.14
CA GLY A 430 -24.56 13.92 -23.04
C GLY A 430 -23.39 14.90 -23.24
N VAL A 431 -22.17 14.50 -22.89
CA VAL A 431 -20.94 15.27 -23.16
C VAL A 431 -20.80 15.49 -24.66
N LYS A 432 -20.43 16.72 -25.07
CA LYS A 432 -20.34 17.08 -26.49
C LYS A 432 -19.35 16.15 -27.22
N PRO A 433 -19.69 15.67 -28.42
CA PRO A 433 -18.83 14.75 -29.17
C PRO A 433 -17.41 15.25 -29.39
N ALA A 434 -16.43 14.35 -29.23
CA ALA A 434 -15.00 14.56 -29.47
C ALA A 434 -14.31 15.55 -28.50
N THR A 435 -14.93 15.84 -27.35
CA THR A 435 -14.38 16.74 -26.32
C THR A 435 -13.73 15.99 -25.17
N VAL A 436 -13.82 14.66 -25.13
CA VAL A 436 -13.06 13.82 -24.19
C VAL A 436 -11.82 13.30 -24.93
N GLN A 437 -10.62 13.65 -24.47
CA GLN A 437 -9.38 13.10 -25.04
C GLN A 437 -9.15 11.67 -24.58
N SER A 438 -9.00 11.41 -23.29
CA SER A 438 -8.85 10.05 -22.77
C SER A 438 -9.52 9.85 -21.41
N ILE A 439 -9.76 8.60 -21.06
CA ILE A 439 -10.26 8.21 -19.73
C ILE A 439 -9.24 7.26 -19.13
N THR A 440 -8.56 7.67 -18.07
CA THR A 440 -7.47 6.89 -17.46
C THR A 440 -7.77 6.57 -16.00
N ASN A 441 -7.80 5.28 -15.66
CA ASN A 441 -7.90 4.80 -14.29
C ASN A 441 -6.65 4.00 -13.90
N SER A 442 -5.79 4.60 -13.08
CA SER A 442 -4.69 3.91 -12.39
C SER A 442 -4.95 3.72 -10.89
N GLY A 443 -6.00 4.35 -10.37
CA GLY A 443 -6.47 4.26 -8.99
C GLY A 443 -7.54 3.19 -8.77
N THR A 444 -8.46 3.46 -7.85
CA THR A 444 -9.61 2.59 -7.55
C THR A 444 -10.91 3.33 -7.80
N ILE A 445 -11.81 2.71 -8.56
CA ILE A 445 -13.23 3.05 -8.66
C ILE A 445 -13.99 1.85 -8.10
N ALA A 446 -14.62 2.03 -6.94
CA ALA A 446 -15.38 0.99 -6.25
C ALA A 446 -16.82 1.44 -6.04
N VAL A 447 -17.75 0.69 -6.62
CA VAL A 447 -19.17 1.03 -6.64
C VAL A 447 -19.97 -0.12 -6.06
N SER A 448 -20.80 0.18 -5.07
CA SER A 448 -21.67 -0.78 -4.39
C SER A 448 -23.10 -0.26 -4.47
N ALA A 449 -24.02 -1.08 -4.99
CA ALA A 449 -25.42 -0.68 -5.01
C ALA A 449 -26.42 -1.83 -4.91
N SER A 450 -27.54 -1.61 -4.23
CA SER A 450 -28.58 -2.63 -4.08
C SER A 450 -29.51 -2.79 -5.29
N GLU A 451 -29.58 -1.79 -6.19
CA GLU A 451 -30.45 -1.82 -7.37
C GLU A 451 -29.70 -1.70 -8.69
N ARG A 452 -28.71 -0.79 -8.77
CA ARG A 452 -27.89 -0.57 -9.98
C ARG A 452 -26.53 0.00 -9.64
N SER A 453 -25.45 -0.71 -10.00
CA SER A 453 -24.08 -0.24 -9.80
C SER A 453 -23.31 -0.19 -11.12
N HIS A 454 -22.80 0.99 -11.49
CA HIS A 454 -21.91 1.12 -12.63
C HIS A 454 -20.57 1.75 -12.23
N GLY A 455 -19.46 1.10 -12.58
CA GLY A 455 -18.12 1.67 -12.36
C GLY A 455 -17.91 2.92 -13.22
N LEU A 456 -17.96 2.72 -14.54
CA LEU A 456 -17.97 3.77 -15.54
C LEU A 456 -19.24 3.67 -16.39
N TYR A 457 -19.99 4.77 -16.49
CA TYR A 457 -21.15 4.88 -17.36
C TYR A 457 -20.94 6.00 -18.38
N LEU A 458 -20.94 5.64 -19.67
CA LEU A 458 -20.82 6.58 -20.78
C LEU A 458 -22.10 6.53 -21.62
N ASP A 459 -22.90 7.60 -21.61
CA ASP A 459 -24.11 7.77 -22.43
C ASP A 459 -23.94 8.94 -23.41
N ARG A 460 -24.00 8.66 -24.71
CA ARG A 460 -23.79 9.64 -25.80
C ARG A 460 -22.45 10.38 -25.70
N VAL A 461 -21.37 9.66 -25.43
CA VAL A 461 -20.01 10.21 -25.31
C VAL A 461 -19.15 9.77 -26.50
N GLU A 462 -18.41 10.70 -27.11
CA GLU A 462 -17.37 10.37 -28.09
C GLU A 462 -15.99 10.79 -27.58
N ALA A 463 -15.18 9.81 -27.17
CA ALA A 463 -13.79 10.02 -26.78
C ALA A 463 -12.85 9.85 -27.98
N SER A 464 -11.97 10.83 -28.21
CA SER A 464 -11.03 10.86 -29.34
C SER A 464 -9.82 9.94 -29.14
N GLY A 465 -9.45 9.66 -27.90
CA GLY A 465 -8.41 8.73 -27.49
C GLY A 465 -8.98 7.45 -26.86
N SER A 466 -8.26 6.91 -25.88
CA SER A 466 -8.49 5.57 -25.30
C SER A 466 -9.05 5.62 -23.87
N LEU A 467 -9.71 4.54 -23.46
CA LEU A 467 -9.95 4.24 -22.05
C LEU A 467 -8.88 3.28 -21.55
N ASN A 468 -8.04 3.72 -20.62
CA ASN A 468 -6.95 2.92 -20.05
C ASN A 468 -7.22 2.56 -18.59
N ASN A 469 -7.27 1.27 -18.27
CA ASN A 469 -7.38 0.78 -16.90
C ASN A 469 -6.14 -0.03 -16.51
N SER A 470 -5.28 0.56 -15.68
CA SER A 470 -4.20 -0.14 -14.97
C SER A 470 -4.48 -0.34 -13.48
N GLY A 471 -5.50 0.35 -12.96
CA GLY A 471 -5.99 0.26 -11.59
C GLY A 471 -7.13 -0.75 -11.43
N SER A 472 -8.16 -0.38 -10.67
CA SER A 472 -9.31 -1.22 -10.38
C SER A 472 -10.62 -0.49 -10.66
N ILE A 473 -11.52 -1.10 -11.43
CA ILE A 473 -12.91 -0.67 -11.64
C ILE A 473 -13.80 -1.83 -11.20
N ILE A 474 -14.54 -1.65 -10.11
CA ILE A 474 -15.35 -2.70 -9.49
C ILE A 474 -16.78 -2.20 -9.29
N ALA A 475 -17.76 -2.96 -9.79
CA ALA A 475 -19.19 -2.76 -9.55
C ALA A 475 -19.80 -4.00 -8.87
N ILE A 476 -20.47 -3.79 -7.72
CA ILE A 476 -21.01 -4.85 -6.86
C ILE A 476 -22.52 -4.65 -6.68
N GLY A 477 -23.27 -5.75 -6.71
CA GLY A 477 -24.71 -5.77 -6.45
C GLY A 477 -25.56 -6.10 -7.67
N ASN A 478 -26.72 -5.45 -7.81
CA ASN A 478 -27.65 -5.69 -8.92
C ASN A 478 -27.36 -4.79 -10.12
N ASP A 479 -27.63 -5.26 -11.35
CA ASP A 479 -27.29 -4.59 -12.62
C ASP A 479 -25.85 -4.07 -12.61
N ALA A 480 -24.94 -4.89 -12.08
CA ALA A 480 -23.59 -4.51 -11.73
C ALA A 480 -22.66 -4.60 -12.94
N ARG A 481 -22.35 -3.44 -13.52
CA ARG A 481 -21.53 -3.33 -14.74
C ARG A 481 -20.28 -2.50 -14.45
N ALA A 482 -19.09 -3.08 -14.58
CA ALA A 482 -17.89 -2.28 -14.35
C ALA A 482 -17.74 -1.16 -15.40
N ILE A 483 -18.01 -1.45 -16.67
CA ILE A 483 -18.10 -0.44 -17.73
C ILE A 483 -19.40 -0.64 -18.52
N ARG A 484 -20.16 0.43 -18.71
CA ARG A 484 -21.38 0.46 -19.52
C ARG A 484 -21.28 1.57 -20.56
N LEU A 485 -21.39 1.20 -21.83
CA LEU A 485 -21.43 2.12 -22.97
C LEU A 485 -22.83 2.16 -23.60
N GLU A 486 -23.40 3.35 -23.74
CA GLU A 486 -24.65 3.61 -24.45
C GLU A 486 -24.46 4.73 -25.46
N GLN A 487 -24.65 4.44 -26.75
CA GLN A 487 -24.46 5.43 -27.82
C GLN A 487 -23.09 6.13 -27.76
N ALA A 488 -22.09 5.45 -27.21
CA ALA A 488 -20.76 6.00 -26.99
C ALA A 488 -19.72 5.41 -27.95
N SER A 489 -18.65 6.15 -28.22
CA SER A 489 -17.50 5.72 -29.01
C SER A 489 -16.20 6.09 -28.30
N ILE A 490 -15.24 5.16 -28.29
CA ILE A 490 -13.89 5.36 -27.75
C ILE A 490 -12.93 5.00 -28.88
N ALA A 491 -12.44 6.00 -29.61
CA ALA A 491 -11.70 5.77 -30.84
C ALA A 491 -10.40 4.98 -30.63
N GLY A 492 -9.73 5.18 -29.50
CA GLY A 492 -8.53 4.45 -29.10
C GLY A 492 -8.80 3.08 -28.47
N GLY A 493 -10.07 2.69 -28.24
CA GLY A 493 -10.45 1.43 -27.59
C GLY A 493 -10.31 1.43 -26.05
N ILE A 494 -10.68 0.30 -25.45
CA ILE A 494 -10.64 0.02 -24.01
C ILE A 494 -9.44 -0.90 -23.74
N HIS A 495 -8.46 -0.45 -22.97
CA HIS A 495 -7.26 -1.21 -22.62
C HIS A 495 -7.25 -1.55 -21.14
N ASN A 496 -7.15 -2.84 -20.82
CA ASN A 496 -7.06 -3.32 -19.45
C ASN A 496 -5.72 -4.02 -19.20
N SER A 497 -4.99 -3.55 -18.20
CA SER A 497 -3.87 -4.25 -17.57
C SER A 497 -4.07 -4.45 -16.06
N GLY A 498 -5.13 -3.84 -15.50
CA GLY A 498 -5.53 -3.92 -14.10
C GLY A 498 -6.74 -4.83 -13.89
N THR A 499 -7.71 -4.39 -13.08
CA THR A 499 -8.95 -5.12 -12.80
C THR A 499 -10.17 -4.36 -13.32
N ILE A 500 -10.99 -5.01 -14.13
CA ILE A 500 -12.37 -4.61 -14.47
C ILE A 500 -13.27 -5.74 -14.00
N LYS A 501 -14.15 -5.48 -13.04
CA LYS A 501 -15.02 -6.52 -12.46
C LYS A 501 -16.42 -6.00 -12.14
N GLY A 502 -17.44 -6.53 -12.82
CA GLY A 502 -18.83 -6.40 -12.39
C GLY A 502 -19.40 -7.71 -11.90
N ASP A 503 -20.33 -7.69 -10.94
CA ASP A 503 -21.04 -8.90 -10.53
C ASP A 503 -21.89 -9.49 -11.68
N ASP A 504 -22.42 -8.66 -12.58
CA ASP A 504 -23.15 -9.11 -13.78
C ASP A 504 -22.27 -9.04 -15.04
N PHE A 505 -21.73 -7.86 -15.35
CA PHE A 505 -20.95 -7.60 -16.57
C PHE A 505 -19.61 -6.92 -16.29
N GLY A 506 -18.55 -7.40 -16.92
CA GLY A 506 -17.28 -6.65 -16.96
C GLY A 506 -17.44 -5.40 -17.81
N ILE A 507 -17.69 -5.60 -19.10
CA ILE A 507 -17.97 -4.54 -20.07
C ILE A 507 -19.28 -4.86 -20.79
N TRP A 508 -20.21 -3.91 -20.78
CA TRP A 508 -21.47 -4.00 -21.52
C TRP A 508 -21.58 -2.86 -22.51
N ILE A 509 -21.92 -3.17 -23.76
CA ILE A 509 -22.01 -2.22 -24.86
C ILE A 509 -23.43 -2.29 -25.44
N GLY A 510 -24.19 -1.20 -25.38
CA GLY A 510 -25.59 -1.14 -25.84
C GLY A 510 -25.74 -1.13 -27.36
N ASP A 511 -26.93 -1.50 -27.87
CA ASP A 511 -27.27 -1.78 -29.29
C ASP A 511 -27.07 -0.62 -30.31
N ASN A 512 -26.63 0.57 -29.89
CA ASN A 512 -26.55 1.77 -30.74
C ASN A 512 -25.21 2.53 -30.62
N SER A 513 -24.12 1.85 -30.31
CA SER A 513 -22.81 2.51 -30.22
C SER A 513 -22.32 2.90 -31.63
N VAL A 514 -21.82 4.13 -31.78
CA VAL A 514 -21.66 4.79 -33.10
C VAL A 514 -20.42 4.35 -33.90
N ALA A 515 -19.54 3.53 -33.31
CA ALA A 515 -18.31 3.04 -33.94
C ALA A 515 -17.94 1.61 -33.47
N PRO A 516 -17.04 0.89 -34.18
CA PRO A 516 -16.45 -0.34 -33.68
C PRO A 516 -15.77 -0.11 -32.32
N VAL A 517 -15.96 -1.04 -31.39
CA VAL A 517 -15.36 -0.99 -30.04
C VAL A 517 -14.29 -2.05 -29.95
N HIS A 518 -13.06 -1.63 -29.67
CA HIS A 518 -11.91 -2.52 -29.47
C HIS A 518 -11.62 -2.64 -27.98
N VAL A 519 -11.57 -3.86 -27.45
CA VAL A 519 -11.25 -4.15 -26.05
C VAL A 519 -9.96 -4.97 -25.99
N THR A 520 -8.91 -4.47 -25.37
CA THR A 520 -7.62 -5.18 -25.22
C THR A 520 -7.40 -5.57 -23.76
N GLN A 521 -7.25 -6.88 -23.52
CA GLN A 521 -6.92 -7.49 -22.24
C GLN A 521 -5.45 -7.94 -22.27
N SER A 522 -4.58 -7.17 -21.61
CA SER A 522 -3.12 -7.36 -21.66
C SER A 522 -2.54 -8.01 -20.40
N ALA A 523 -3.13 -7.72 -19.24
CA ALA A 523 -2.75 -8.28 -17.94
C ALA A 523 -3.91 -8.11 -16.94
N GLY A 524 -3.80 -8.73 -15.76
CA GLY A 524 -4.82 -8.60 -14.72
C GLY A 524 -6.11 -9.37 -15.05
N LEU A 525 -7.25 -8.78 -14.72
CA LEU A 525 -8.57 -9.43 -14.74
C LEU A 525 -9.61 -8.56 -15.45
N LEU A 526 -10.33 -9.16 -16.41
CA LEU A 526 -11.58 -8.65 -16.95
C LEU A 526 -12.68 -9.67 -16.63
N GLN A 527 -13.62 -9.33 -15.75
CA GLN A 527 -14.61 -10.27 -15.25
C GLN A 527 -16.04 -9.72 -15.19
N GLY A 528 -16.99 -10.56 -15.58
CA GLY A 528 -18.41 -10.40 -15.27
C GLY A 528 -19.02 -11.73 -14.83
N GLY A 529 -19.97 -11.72 -13.89
CA GLY A 529 -20.61 -12.96 -13.44
C GLY A 529 -21.42 -13.66 -14.54
N GLN A 530 -22.02 -12.89 -15.46
CA GLN A 530 -22.65 -13.42 -16.66
C GLN A 530 -21.72 -13.33 -17.88
N TYR A 531 -21.25 -12.12 -18.21
CA TYR A 531 -20.35 -11.87 -19.34
C TYR A 531 -19.19 -10.95 -18.96
N ALA A 532 -17.97 -11.36 -19.30
CA ALA A 532 -16.82 -10.49 -19.24
C ALA A 532 -16.97 -9.33 -20.24
N VAL A 533 -17.45 -9.62 -21.46
CA VAL A 533 -17.81 -8.63 -22.48
C VAL A 533 -19.11 -9.05 -23.16
N GLN A 534 -20.07 -8.13 -23.21
CA GLN A 534 -21.30 -8.26 -23.99
C GLN A 534 -21.41 -7.10 -24.99
N GLY A 535 -21.37 -7.43 -26.28
CA GLY A 535 -21.70 -6.52 -27.37
C GLY A 535 -23.19 -6.51 -27.69
N GLY A 536 -23.78 -5.33 -27.83
CA GLY A 536 -25.14 -5.15 -28.35
C GLY A 536 -25.25 -5.50 -29.83
N SER A 537 -26.45 -5.86 -30.27
CA SER A 537 -26.78 -6.11 -31.67
C SER A 537 -26.43 -4.91 -32.54
N GLY A 538 -25.76 -5.15 -33.68
CA GLY A 538 -25.36 -4.10 -34.62
C GLY A 538 -23.99 -3.47 -34.36
N ASN A 539 -23.40 -3.64 -33.18
CA ASN A 539 -22.05 -3.14 -32.89
C ASN A 539 -20.96 -4.08 -33.42
N GLN A 540 -19.85 -3.50 -33.88
CA GLN A 540 -18.63 -4.26 -34.19
C GLN A 540 -17.70 -4.25 -32.96
N VAL A 541 -17.92 -5.17 -32.02
CA VAL A 541 -17.04 -5.33 -30.85
C VAL A 541 -15.96 -6.38 -31.13
N SER A 542 -14.67 -6.00 -31.04
CA SER A 542 -13.56 -6.94 -31.06
C SER A 542 -12.87 -6.99 -29.71
N VAL A 543 -12.42 -8.17 -29.31
CA VAL A 543 -11.65 -8.39 -28.09
C VAL A 543 -10.27 -8.88 -28.48
N GLU A 544 -9.21 -8.30 -27.94
CA GLU A 544 -7.85 -8.80 -28.00
C GLU A 544 -7.46 -9.35 -26.63
N LEU A 545 -6.95 -10.58 -26.60
CA LEU A 545 -6.41 -11.24 -25.42
C LEU A 545 -4.89 -11.42 -25.61
N ALA A 546 -4.13 -10.43 -25.14
CA ALA A 546 -2.67 -10.45 -25.13
C ALA A 546 -2.11 -11.09 -23.84
N GLY A 547 -2.84 -11.03 -22.73
CA GLY A 547 -2.46 -11.64 -21.45
C GLY A 547 -3.50 -11.48 -20.34
N GLY A 548 -3.21 -12.00 -19.15
CA GLY A 548 -4.15 -11.98 -18.02
C GLY A 548 -5.36 -12.92 -18.20
N THR A 549 -6.45 -12.63 -17.51
CA THR A 549 -7.64 -13.50 -17.43
C THR A 549 -8.91 -12.77 -17.85
N ILE A 550 -9.69 -13.41 -18.73
CA ILE A 550 -11.10 -13.09 -18.98
C ILE A 550 -11.95 -14.09 -18.20
N GLY A 551 -12.64 -13.63 -17.16
CA GLY A 551 -13.52 -14.44 -16.32
C GLY A 551 -15.01 -14.19 -16.64
N GLY A 552 -15.73 -15.22 -17.08
CA GLY A 552 -17.10 -15.09 -17.58
C GLY A 552 -17.19 -15.17 -19.10
N ASN A 553 -18.42 -15.19 -19.62
CA ASN A 553 -18.66 -15.45 -21.04
C ASN A 553 -18.33 -14.25 -21.93
N LEU A 554 -18.11 -14.49 -23.22
CA LEU A 554 -18.06 -13.45 -24.25
C LEU A 554 -19.26 -13.61 -25.18
N ALA A 555 -19.96 -12.53 -25.49
CA ALA A 555 -21.09 -12.57 -26.41
C ALA A 555 -21.26 -11.27 -27.19
N GLY A 556 -21.82 -11.37 -28.40
CA GLY A 556 -22.05 -10.20 -29.25
C GLY A 556 -20.76 -9.55 -29.78
N ILE A 557 -19.63 -10.24 -29.68
CA ILE A 557 -18.36 -9.82 -30.28
C ILE A 557 -18.27 -10.36 -31.70
N PHE A 558 -17.65 -9.67 -32.65
CA PHE A 558 -17.43 -10.25 -33.99
C PHE A 558 -16.08 -10.97 -34.10
N LYS A 559 -15.10 -10.58 -33.26
CA LYS A 559 -13.76 -11.17 -33.26
C LYS A 559 -13.15 -11.27 -31.85
N LEU A 560 -12.49 -12.39 -31.56
CA LEU A 560 -11.54 -12.55 -30.45
C LEU A 560 -10.16 -12.85 -31.01
N ASP A 561 -9.22 -11.91 -30.84
CA ASP A 561 -7.83 -12.05 -31.24
C ASP A 561 -6.97 -12.47 -30.07
N VAL A 562 -6.21 -13.55 -30.21
CA VAL A 562 -5.28 -14.00 -29.18
C VAL A 562 -3.87 -13.76 -29.68
N THR A 563 -3.22 -12.73 -29.13
CA THR A 563 -1.92 -12.22 -29.58
C THR A 563 -0.78 -12.55 -28.62
N GLY A 564 -1.11 -13.08 -27.44
CA GLY A 564 -0.17 -13.57 -26.44
C GLY A 564 -0.75 -14.72 -25.62
N LYS A 565 -0.24 -14.95 -24.40
CA LYS A 565 -0.73 -16.01 -23.51
C LYS A 565 -1.81 -15.47 -22.58
N GLY A 566 -3.08 -15.77 -22.87
CA GLY A 566 -4.21 -15.37 -22.05
C GLY A 566 -5.07 -16.54 -21.59
N ILE A 567 -5.80 -16.31 -20.49
CA ILE A 567 -6.68 -17.29 -19.86
C ILE A 567 -8.13 -16.89 -20.10
N PHE A 568 -8.93 -17.85 -20.53
CA PHE A 568 -10.38 -17.74 -20.59
C PHE A 568 -11.02 -18.69 -19.56
N ASP A 569 -11.72 -18.10 -18.60
CA ASP A 569 -12.50 -18.78 -17.55
C ASP A 569 -13.99 -18.49 -17.73
N GLY A 570 -14.53 -18.92 -18.88
CA GLY A 570 -15.95 -18.82 -19.20
C GLY A 570 -16.46 -20.10 -19.86
N ASP A 571 -17.78 -20.24 -19.92
CA ASP A 571 -18.43 -21.41 -20.51
C ASP A 571 -18.63 -21.25 -22.02
N SER A 572 -18.74 -20.01 -22.51
CA SER A 572 -19.02 -19.74 -23.92
C SER A 572 -18.35 -18.49 -24.48
N ILE A 573 -17.92 -18.60 -25.74
CA ILE A 573 -17.48 -17.50 -26.60
C ILE A 573 -18.45 -17.45 -27.78
N SER A 574 -19.29 -16.43 -27.82
CA SER A 574 -20.31 -16.28 -28.87
C SER A 574 -19.98 -15.10 -29.77
N THR A 575 -19.65 -15.43 -31.02
CA THR A 575 -19.32 -14.44 -32.03
C THR A 575 -20.51 -14.16 -32.96
N VAL A 576 -20.55 -12.97 -33.53
CA VAL A 576 -21.55 -12.55 -34.53
C VAL A 576 -20.88 -12.21 -35.86
N ALA A 577 -21.61 -12.38 -36.96
CA ALA A 577 -21.12 -12.01 -38.28
C ALA A 577 -20.81 -10.49 -38.35
N PRO A 578 -19.75 -10.07 -39.06
CA PRO A 578 -19.51 -8.65 -39.29
C PRO A 578 -20.66 -8.03 -40.10
N SER A 579 -21.04 -6.79 -39.78
CA SER A 579 -22.17 -6.09 -40.40
C SER A 579 -21.95 -5.69 -41.88
N THR A 580 -20.80 -6.04 -42.47
CA THR A 580 -20.37 -5.68 -43.83
C THR A 580 -20.96 -6.56 -44.95
N GLY A 581 -21.90 -7.44 -44.63
CA GLY A 581 -22.59 -8.26 -45.65
C GLY A 581 -21.80 -9.47 -46.14
N GLU A 582 -20.71 -9.83 -45.45
CA GLU A 582 -20.03 -11.11 -45.64
C GLU A 582 -20.86 -12.24 -45.04
N ALA A 583 -21.09 -13.30 -45.82
CA ALA A 583 -21.74 -14.51 -45.32
C ALA A 583 -20.73 -15.29 -44.47
N GLY A 584 -20.97 -15.41 -43.15
CA GLY A 584 -20.09 -16.16 -42.24
C GLY A 584 -20.46 -15.96 -40.76
N LYS A 585 -19.80 -16.70 -39.85
CA LYS A 585 -19.82 -16.44 -38.41
C LYS A 585 -18.64 -15.54 -38.03
N GLY A 586 -18.64 -14.96 -36.83
CA GLY A 586 -17.46 -14.25 -36.29
C GLY A 586 -16.32 -15.21 -35.96
N TRP A 587 -15.15 -14.68 -35.61
CA TRP A 587 -13.89 -15.47 -35.59
C TRP A 587 -13.21 -15.41 -34.22
N VAL A 588 -12.68 -16.54 -33.78
CA VAL A 588 -11.64 -16.59 -32.75
C VAL A 588 -10.33 -16.91 -33.47
N ASP A 589 -9.39 -15.96 -33.48
CA ASP A 589 -8.16 -16.01 -34.25
C ASP A 589 -6.97 -15.98 -33.30
N LEU A 590 -6.22 -17.08 -33.25
CA LEU A 590 -4.96 -17.14 -32.51
C LEU A 590 -3.83 -16.86 -33.49
N TYR A 591 -3.12 -15.75 -33.27
CA TYR A 591 -2.15 -15.22 -34.24
C TYR A 591 -0.86 -16.05 -34.25
N ASN A 592 -0.18 -16.07 -35.40
CA ASN A 592 1.22 -16.50 -35.41
C ASN A 592 2.14 -15.36 -34.93
N SER A 593 3.41 -15.67 -34.65
CA SER A 593 4.35 -14.67 -34.12
C SER A 593 4.69 -13.55 -35.09
N SER A 594 4.55 -13.74 -36.40
CA SER A 594 4.84 -12.69 -37.40
C SER A 594 3.68 -11.70 -37.57
N ASP A 595 2.45 -12.15 -37.34
CA ASP A 595 1.24 -11.34 -37.50
C ASP A 595 0.82 -10.71 -36.17
N SER A 596 1.23 -11.28 -35.03
CA SER A 596 0.94 -10.74 -33.71
C SER A 596 1.61 -9.38 -33.49
N PRO A 597 0.85 -8.35 -33.03
CA PRO A 597 1.42 -7.06 -32.62
C PRO A 597 2.53 -7.18 -31.57
N ASN A 598 2.48 -8.25 -30.75
CA ASN A 598 3.42 -8.50 -29.65
C ASN A 598 4.62 -9.38 -30.04
N GLY A 599 4.69 -9.85 -31.30
CA GLY A 599 5.74 -10.74 -31.78
C GLY A 599 5.68 -12.16 -31.19
N THR A 600 4.59 -12.50 -30.50
CA THR A 600 4.35 -13.80 -29.85
C THR A 600 3.20 -14.51 -30.51
N ALA A 601 3.32 -15.82 -30.73
CA ALA A 601 2.17 -16.61 -31.18
C ALA A 601 1.09 -16.65 -30.08
N GLY A 602 -0.18 -16.61 -30.48
CA GLY A 602 -1.32 -16.68 -29.59
C GLY A 602 -1.36 -18.00 -28.82
N HIS A 603 -1.63 -17.91 -27.51
CA HIS A 603 -1.78 -19.05 -26.62
C HIS A 603 -3.03 -18.85 -25.76
N LEU A 604 -4.12 -19.49 -26.16
CA LEU A 604 -5.39 -19.46 -25.45
C LEU A 604 -5.48 -20.61 -24.44
N VAL A 605 -5.57 -20.31 -23.16
CA VAL A 605 -5.81 -21.31 -22.11
C VAL A 605 -7.31 -21.36 -21.79
N LEU A 606 -7.95 -22.50 -22.04
CA LEU A 606 -9.32 -22.76 -21.61
C LEU A 606 -9.29 -23.41 -20.22
N LEU A 607 -9.65 -22.64 -19.21
CA LEU A 607 -9.59 -23.10 -17.82
C LEU A 607 -10.70 -24.10 -17.51
N ARG A 608 -11.90 -23.89 -18.07
CA ARG A 608 -13.04 -24.80 -17.93
C ARG A 608 -13.04 -25.85 -19.03
N PRO A 609 -13.37 -27.12 -18.74
CA PRO A 609 -13.68 -28.08 -19.78
C PRO A 609 -15.06 -27.76 -20.37
N HIS A 610 -15.29 -28.21 -21.61
CA HIS A 610 -16.57 -28.11 -22.30
C HIS A 610 -16.99 -26.68 -22.65
N THR A 611 -16.01 -25.82 -22.99
CA THR A 611 -16.28 -24.48 -23.52
C THR A 611 -16.92 -24.58 -24.90
N THR A 612 -17.98 -23.80 -25.13
CA THR A 612 -18.62 -23.68 -26.45
C THR A 612 -18.14 -22.42 -27.16
N LEU A 613 -17.72 -22.54 -28.41
CA LEU A 613 -17.39 -21.45 -29.31
C LEU A 613 -18.47 -21.38 -30.40
N ASN A 614 -19.29 -20.33 -30.40
CA ASN A 614 -20.25 -20.07 -31.47
C ASN A 614 -19.62 -19.13 -32.50
N GLY A 615 -18.90 -19.69 -33.46
CA GLY A 615 -18.02 -18.95 -34.37
C GLY A 615 -17.10 -19.87 -35.16
N GLU A 616 -16.30 -19.26 -36.03
CA GLU A 616 -15.16 -19.91 -36.65
C GLU A 616 -13.96 -19.87 -35.68
N LEU A 617 -13.10 -20.89 -35.73
CA LEU A 617 -11.85 -20.95 -34.97
C LEU A 617 -10.68 -21.03 -35.96
N GLU A 618 -9.72 -20.12 -35.83
CA GLU A 618 -8.47 -20.11 -36.58
C GLU A 618 -7.28 -20.21 -35.63
N VAL A 619 -6.46 -21.25 -35.81
CA VAL A 619 -5.24 -21.45 -35.03
C VAL A 619 -4.04 -21.42 -35.97
N ASN A 620 -3.33 -20.28 -35.99
CA ASN A 620 -2.22 -20.06 -36.90
C ASN A 620 -0.94 -20.84 -36.53
N THR A 621 0.06 -20.73 -37.41
CA THR A 621 1.36 -21.40 -37.24
C THR A 621 2.00 -21.04 -35.90
N GLY A 622 2.32 -22.04 -35.08
CA GLY A 622 2.92 -21.86 -33.76
C GLY A 622 1.96 -21.46 -32.65
N ALA A 623 0.71 -21.11 -32.97
CA ALA A 623 -0.33 -20.80 -31.99
C ALA A 623 -0.81 -22.05 -31.25
N THR A 624 -1.32 -21.87 -30.03
CA THR A 624 -1.70 -22.96 -29.12
C THR A 624 -3.07 -22.73 -28.47
N VAL A 625 -3.94 -23.73 -28.56
CA VAL A 625 -5.11 -23.85 -27.67
C VAL A 625 -4.76 -24.86 -26.58
N GLU A 626 -4.77 -24.44 -25.33
CA GLU A 626 -4.51 -25.27 -24.17
C GLU A 626 -5.82 -25.73 -23.53
N LEU A 627 -5.97 -27.04 -23.39
CA LEU A 627 -7.16 -27.74 -22.93
C LEU A 627 -6.87 -28.42 -21.59
N SER A 628 -7.64 -28.04 -20.58
CA SER A 628 -7.54 -28.63 -19.25
C SER A 628 -8.14 -30.04 -19.22
N LEU A 629 -7.37 -31.00 -18.70
CA LEU A 629 -7.79 -32.38 -18.46
C LEU A 629 -7.92 -32.64 -16.96
N SER A 630 -9.15 -32.82 -16.48
CA SER A 630 -9.46 -33.09 -15.07
C SER A 630 -10.54 -34.17 -14.94
N GLN A 631 -10.97 -34.48 -13.72
CA GLN A 631 -12.15 -35.33 -13.50
C GLN A 631 -13.44 -34.72 -14.06
N ALA A 632 -13.53 -33.39 -14.15
CA ALA A 632 -14.66 -32.70 -14.75
C ALA A 632 -14.70 -32.86 -16.28
N THR A 633 -13.60 -33.29 -16.91
CA THR A 633 -13.55 -33.56 -18.35
C THR A 633 -14.25 -34.87 -18.70
N ASN A 634 -15.47 -34.76 -19.22
CA ASN A 634 -16.20 -35.88 -19.79
C ASN A 634 -15.59 -36.29 -21.14
N ALA A 635 -15.07 -37.51 -21.23
CA ALA A 635 -14.41 -38.03 -22.42
C ALA A 635 -15.28 -38.05 -23.70
N ASN A 636 -16.61 -38.14 -23.53
CA ASN A 636 -17.56 -38.24 -24.64
C ASN A 636 -18.12 -36.87 -25.08
N GLN A 637 -17.73 -35.79 -24.40
CA GLN A 637 -18.12 -34.43 -24.73
C GLN A 637 -16.87 -33.67 -25.15
N ALA A 638 -16.97 -32.85 -26.20
CA ALA A 638 -15.84 -32.05 -26.65
C ALA A 638 -15.35 -31.12 -25.53
N ILE A 639 -14.04 -31.01 -25.34
CA ILE A 639 -13.47 -30.03 -24.40
C ILE A 639 -13.67 -28.62 -24.95
N LEU A 640 -13.53 -28.47 -26.27
CA LEU A 640 -13.90 -27.28 -27.03
C LEU A 640 -14.92 -27.66 -28.11
N ASP A 641 -16.13 -27.15 -28.02
CA ASP A 641 -17.19 -27.37 -29.01
C ASP A 641 -17.34 -26.15 -29.93
N VAL A 642 -16.92 -26.27 -31.18
CA VAL A 642 -16.91 -25.19 -32.17
C VAL A 642 -18.15 -25.30 -33.07
N ASN A 643 -19.13 -24.43 -32.87
CA ASN A 643 -20.25 -24.30 -33.78
C ASN A 643 -19.84 -23.45 -35.00
N GLY A 644 -18.95 -23.99 -35.83
CA GLY A 644 -18.37 -23.41 -37.05
C GLY A 644 -17.24 -24.28 -37.59
N THR A 645 -16.43 -23.75 -38.50
CA THR A 645 -15.21 -24.39 -39.00
C THR A 645 -14.07 -24.14 -38.01
N ALA A 646 -13.28 -25.19 -37.76
CA ALA A 646 -12.00 -25.07 -37.06
C ALA A 646 -10.85 -25.26 -38.05
N TYR A 647 -10.10 -24.19 -38.31
CA TYR A 647 -8.90 -24.18 -39.13
C TYR A 647 -7.64 -24.30 -38.29
N PHE A 648 -6.75 -25.22 -38.68
CA PHE A 648 -5.46 -25.46 -38.03
C PHE A 648 -4.33 -25.35 -39.05
N ALA A 649 -3.53 -24.30 -38.95
CA ALA A 649 -2.34 -24.13 -39.77
C ALA A 649 -1.26 -25.18 -39.46
N ASN A 650 -0.28 -25.33 -40.36
CA ASN A 650 0.86 -26.20 -40.13
C ASN A 650 1.66 -25.77 -38.89
N GLY A 651 1.84 -26.67 -37.91
CA GLY A 651 2.56 -26.36 -36.67
C GLY A 651 1.72 -25.65 -35.60
N SER A 652 0.41 -25.50 -35.80
CA SER A 652 -0.53 -25.16 -34.72
C SER A 652 -0.65 -26.30 -33.70
N ARG A 653 -1.05 -26.00 -32.47
CA ARG A 653 -1.02 -26.95 -31.36
C ARG A 653 -2.32 -26.99 -30.55
N LEU A 654 -2.80 -28.20 -30.25
CA LEU A 654 -3.62 -28.46 -29.07
C LEU A 654 -2.71 -28.97 -27.95
N LEU A 655 -2.65 -28.24 -26.83
CA LEU A 655 -1.84 -28.59 -25.66
C LEU A 655 -2.74 -29.12 -24.55
N LEU A 656 -2.50 -30.36 -24.13
CA LEU A 656 -3.28 -31.02 -23.07
C LEU A 656 -2.59 -30.84 -21.72
N THR A 657 -3.29 -30.22 -20.77
CA THR A 657 -2.75 -29.91 -19.44
C THR A 657 -3.51 -30.66 -18.35
N PRO A 658 -2.88 -31.65 -17.68
CA PRO A 658 -3.51 -32.39 -16.59
C PRO A 658 -3.68 -31.56 -15.33
N VAL A 659 -4.91 -31.32 -14.89
CA VAL A 659 -5.18 -30.62 -13.64
C VAL A 659 -5.25 -31.64 -12.51
N GLY A 660 -4.19 -31.72 -11.70
CA GLY A 660 -4.14 -32.59 -10.51
C GLY A 660 -3.86 -34.07 -10.77
N SER A 661 -3.94 -34.88 -9.72
CA SER A 661 -3.89 -36.36 -9.75
C SER A 661 -5.16 -36.99 -10.36
N ASP A 662 -6.17 -36.17 -10.62
CA ASP A 662 -7.45 -36.52 -11.25
C ASP A 662 -7.33 -37.18 -12.61
N PHE A 663 -6.16 -37.06 -13.20
CA PHE A 663 -5.84 -37.66 -14.47
C PHE A 663 -5.01 -38.94 -14.28
N SER A 664 -5.70 -40.08 -14.27
CA SER A 664 -5.12 -41.41 -14.41
C SER A 664 -5.58 -42.03 -15.73
N ALA A 665 -5.31 -41.37 -16.86
CA ALA A 665 -5.63 -42.00 -18.13
C ALA A 665 -4.75 -43.23 -18.35
N ASP A 666 -5.42 -44.35 -18.59
CA ASP A 666 -4.82 -45.61 -19.00
C ASP A 666 -5.43 -45.96 -20.36
N GLY A 667 -4.87 -45.36 -21.42
CA GLY A 667 -5.39 -45.50 -22.79
C GLY A 667 -6.78 -44.89 -22.98
N LYS A 668 -7.13 -43.87 -22.19
CA LYS A 668 -8.45 -43.22 -22.27
C LYS A 668 -8.48 -42.28 -23.48
N GLN A 669 -9.50 -42.42 -24.31
CA GLN A 669 -9.76 -41.53 -25.43
C GLN A 669 -10.62 -40.36 -24.98
N TYR A 670 -10.26 -39.15 -25.41
CA TYR A 670 -11.02 -37.92 -25.19
C TYR A 670 -11.38 -37.28 -26.52
N LEU A 671 -12.63 -36.82 -26.64
CA LEU A 671 -13.04 -35.87 -27.67
C LEU A 671 -12.48 -34.49 -27.29
N LEU A 672 -11.37 -34.10 -27.93
CA LEU A 672 -10.72 -32.82 -27.64
C LEU A 672 -11.55 -31.66 -28.20
N LEU A 673 -11.97 -31.80 -29.46
CA LEU A 673 -12.68 -30.78 -30.19
C LEU A 673 -13.73 -31.39 -31.10
N ALA A 674 -14.90 -30.75 -31.17
CA ALA A 674 -15.92 -31.00 -32.19
C ALA A 674 -16.15 -29.72 -32.99
N ALA A 675 -16.43 -29.85 -34.30
CA ALA A 675 -16.71 -28.72 -35.19
C ALA A 675 -17.71 -29.09 -36.32
N GLU A 676 -18.30 -28.08 -36.97
CA GLU A 676 -19.10 -28.27 -38.19
C GLU A 676 -18.24 -28.75 -39.36
N ALA A 677 -16.98 -28.30 -39.42
CA ALA A 677 -15.95 -28.80 -40.32
C ALA A 677 -14.57 -28.55 -39.71
N ILE A 678 -13.59 -29.40 -40.02
CA ILE A 678 -12.20 -29.22 -39.62
C ILE A 678 -11.32 -29.13 -40.86
N ASP A 679 -10.62 -28.01 -41.01
CA ASP A 679 -9.57 -27.84 -42.01
C ASP A 679 -8.20 -27.94 -41.34
N ASN A 680 -7.50 -29.04 -41.60
CA ASN A 680 -6.24 -29.36 -40.94
C ASN A 680 -5.08 -29.34 -41.94
N GLN A 681 -4.18 -28.36 -41.77
CA GLN A 681 -2.96 -28.18 -42.57
C GLN A 681 -1.69 -28.69 -41.85
N GLY A 682 -1.81 -29.24 -40.64
CA GLY A 682 -0.67 -29.79 -39.88
C GLY A 682 -0.74 -29.56 -38.37
N LEU A 683 -1.91 -29.78 -37.78
CA LEU A 683 -2.14 -29.73 -36.33
C LEU A 683 -1.24 -30.73 -35.58
N GLN A 684 -0.71 -30.29 -34.44
CA GLN A 684 -0.04 -31.13 -33.47
C GLN A 684 -0.84 -31.22 -32.17
N VAL A 685 -0.90 -32.41 -31.57
CA VAL A 685 -1.44 -32.61 -30.22
C VAL A 685 -0.31 -33.02 -29.30
N SER A 686 -0.12 -32.29 -28.20
CA SER A 686 0.96 -32.52 -27.22
C SER A 686 0.45 -32.34 -25.80
N SER A 687 1.23 -32.73 -24.80
CA SER A 687 0.91 -32.42 -23.41
C SER A 687 1.94 -31.44 -22.82
N SER A 688 1.47 -30.58 -21.92
CA SER A 688 2.35 -29.76 -21.08
C SER A 688 3.08 -30.58 -20.01
N SER A 689 2.52 -31.74 -19.65
CA SER A 689 3.07 -32.64 -18.64
C SER A 689 4.13 -33.57 -19.21
N ALA A 690 5.28 -33.62 -18.56
CA ALA A 690 6.32 -34.62 -18.82
C ALA A 690 5.87 -36.04 -18.42
N LEU A 691 4.78 -36.19 -17.68
CA LEU A 691 4.28 -37.48 -17.19
C LEU A 691 3.10 -38.03 -18.00
N LEU A 692 2.64 -37.28 -19.01
CA LEU A 692 1.53 -37.66 -19.87
C LEU A 692 2.00 -38.00 -21.30
N ASN A 693 1.52 -39.11 -21.84
CA ASN A 693 1.59 -39.43 -23.26
C ASN A 693 0.34 -38.97 -23.99
N VAL A 694 0.54 -38.43 -25.19
CA VAL A 694 -0.46 -38.46 -26.26
C VAL A 694 -0.12 -39.68 -27.12
N ASP A 695 -0.78 -40.82 -26.87
CA ASP A 695 -0.45 -42.11 -27.50
C ASP A 695 -0.80 -42.10 -28.99
N GLN A 696 -1.97 -41.55 -29.30
CA GLN A 696 -2.48 -41.38 -30.65
C GLN A 696 -3.46 -40.22 -30.66
N PHE A 697 -3.48 -39.45 -31.75
CA PHE A 697 -4.60 -38.55 -32.05
C PHE A 697 -5.08 -38.78 -33.48
N ASN A 698 -6.34 -38.47 -33.73
CA ASN A 698 -6.94 -38.52 -35.04
C ASN A 698 -7.74 -37.25 -35.29
N VAL A 699 -7.61 -36.70 -36.50
CA VAL A 699 -8.36 -35.55 -36.99
C VAL A 699 -9.32 -36.07 -38.07
N GLY A 700 -10.60 -36.18 -37.73
CA GLY A 700 -11.65 -36.47 -38.69
C GLY A 700 -12.27 -35.20 -39.27
N ASP A 701 -13.30 -35.37 -40.11
CA ASP A 701 -13.96 -34.24 -40.80
C ASP A 701 -14.62 -33.24 -39.83
N ASN A 702 -15.02 -33.70 -38.64
CA ASN A 702 -15.81 -32.94 -37.66
C ASN A 702 -15.33 -33.08 -36.21
N GLN A 703 -14.33 -33.91 -35.94
CA GLN A 703 -13.91 -34.23 -34.56
C GLN A 703 -12.41 -34.49 -34.48
N ILE A 704 -11.80 -34.03 -33.39
CA ILE A 704 -10.43 -34.37 -32.99
C ILE A 704 -10.50 -35.19 -31.71
N VAL A 705 -9.96 -36.41 -31.77
CA VAL A 705 -9.87 -37.30 -30.61
C VAL A 705 -8.41 -37.60 -30.30
N ALA A 706 -8.08 -37.70 -29.02
CA ALA A 706 -6.77 -38.14 -28.57
C ALA A 706 -6.90 -39.22 -27.50
N THR A 707 -6.14 -40.30 -27.68
CA THR A 707 -5.92 -41.31 -26.66
C THR A 707 -4.68 -40.93 -25.88
N VAL A 708 -4.83 -40.87 -24.56
CA VAL A 708 -3.78 -40.42 -23.64
C VAL A 708 -3.54 -41.46 -22.56
N SER A 709 -2.29 -41.56 -22.10
CA SER A 709 -1.91 -42.45 -21.02
C SER A 709 -0.84 -41.84 -20.12
N GLY A 710 -0.87 -42.11 -18.81
CA GLY A 710 0.24 -41.78 -17.94
C GLY A 710 1.49 -42.59 -18.31
N LYS A 711 2.64 -41.94 -18.51
CA LYS A 711 3.91 -42.59 -18.89
C LYS A 711 4.28 -43.77 -18.00
N ALA A 712 4.89 -44.82 -18.55
CA ALA A 712 5.41 -45.91 -17.73
C ALA A 712 6.45 -45.38 -16.73
N ALA A 713 6.58 -45.99 -15.56
CA ALA A 713 7.53 -45.55 -14.54
C ALA A 713 8.96 -45.44 -15.08
N SER A 714 9.40 -46.43 -15.87
CA SER A 714 10.71 -46.42 -16.54
C SER A 714 10.89 -45.22 -17.48
N GLN A 715 9.85 -44.81 -18.20
CA GLN A 715 9.93 -43.64 -19.09
C GLN A 715 10.00 -42.33 -18.31
N ALA A 716 9.24 -42.22 -17.21
CA ALA A 716 9.29 -41.06 -16.35
C ALA A 716 10.67 -40.93 -15.66
N GLU A 717 11.27 -42.06 -15.28
CA GLU A 717 12.64 -42.13 -14.76
C GLU A 717 13.68 -41.73 -15.82
N ASP A 718 13.57 -42.20 -17.06
CA ASP A 718 14.46 -41.82 -18.16
C ASP A 718 14.40 -40.32 -18.46
N ILE A 719 13.20 -39.74 -18.46
CA ILE A 719 13.00 -38.28 -18.63
C ILE A 719 13.65 -37.53 -17.48
N LEU A 720 13.42 -37.97 -16.25
CA LEU A 720 13.98 -37.34 -15.06
C LEU A 720 15.53 -37.39 -15.07
N ALA A 721 16.11 -38.50 -15.51
CA ALA A 721 17.54 -38.65 -15.69
C ALA A 721 18.08 -37.74 -16.81
N GLY A 722 17.39 -37.68 -17.96
CA GLY A 722 17.73 -36.78 -19.07
C GLY A 722 17.67 -35.29 -18.70
N ALA A 723 16.75 -34.93 -17.81
CA ALA A 723 16.60 -33.58 -17.27
C ALA A 723 17.65 -33.23 -16.19
N GLY A 724 18.57 -34.14 -15.86
CA GLY A 724 19.70 -33.89 -14.97
C GLY A 724 19.40 -34.06 -13.47
N ALA A 725 18.34 -34.78 -13.09
CA ALA A 725 18.03 -35.04 -11.70
C ALA A 725 19.11 -35.89 -11.00
N SER A 726 19.37 -35.62 -9.72
CA SER A 726 20.34 -36.37 -8.93
C SER A 726 19.92 -37.84 -8.75
N GLY A 727 20.88 -38.73 -8.48
CA GLY A 727 20.58 -40.14 -8.18
C GLY A 727 19.63 -40.31 -6.98
N ASN A 728 19.73 -39.43 -5.97
CA ASN A 728 18.80 -39.42 -4.85
C ASN A 728 17.38 -38.99 -5.27
N ALA A 729 17.27 -37.98 -6.15
CA ALA A 729 15.99 -37.54 -6.69
C ALA A 729 15.32 -38.63 -7.53
N GLN A 730 16.08 -39.34 -8.37
CA GLN A 730 15.59 -40.47 -9.15
C GLN A 730 15.11 -41.62 -8.23
N ALA A 731 15.90 -41.98 -7.21
CA ALA A 731 15.56 -43.01 -6.24
C ALA A 731 14.30 -42.67 -5.42
N ALA A 732 14.10 -41.38 -5.09
CA ALA A 732 12.91 -40.92 -4.38
C ALA A 732 11.68 -40.80 -5.30
N PHE A 733 11.87 -40.41 -6.56
CA PHE A 733 10.79 -40.20 -7.51
C PHE A 733 10.13 -41.51 -7.96
N ALA A 734 10.90 -42.55 -8.28
CA ALA A 734 10.37 -43.83 -8.78
C ALA A 734 9.25 -44.43 -7.89
N PRO A 735 9.45 -44.62 -6.57
CA PRO A 735 8.39 -45.11 -5.68
C PRO A 735 7.28 -44.07 -5.43
N PHE A 736 7.55 -42.78 -5.53
CA PHE A 736 6.52 -41.74 -5.44
C PHE A 736 5.56 -41.82 -6.62
N TYR A 737 6.11 -41.82 -7.83
CA TYR A 737 5.35 -41.86 -9.06
C TYR A 737 4.53 -43.15 -9.17
N SER A 738 5.13 -44.31 -8.92
CA SER A 738 4.45 -45.61 -9.04
C SER A 738 3.53 -45.96 -7.88
N GLY A 739 3.87 -45.57 -6.65
CA GLY A 739 3.16 -45.95 -5.43
C GLY A 739 2.20 -44.90 -4.88
N VAL A 740 2.40 -43.62 -5.19
CA VAL A 740 1.59 -42.50 -4.67
C VAL A 740 0.80 -41.85 -5.80
N LEU A 741 1.47 -41.31 -6.83
CA LEU A 741 0.79 -40.58 -7.91
C LEU A 741 -0.08 -41.49 -8.79
N LYS A 742 0.46 -42.62 -9.29
CA LYS A 742 -0.28 -43.51 -10.20
C LYS A 742 -1.33 -44.39 -9.53
N GLN A 743 -1.17 -44.74 -8.25
CA GLN A 743 -2.14 -45.59 -7.55
C GLN A 743 -3.37 -44.83 -7.06
N GLY A 744 -3.41 -43.49 -7.19
CA GLY A 744 -4.58 -42.68 -6.88
C GLY A 744 -4.89 -42.55 -5.38
N ASN A 745 -3.92 -42.80 -4.50
CA ASN A 745 -4.09 -42.71 -3.04
C ASN A 745 -4.04 -41.25 -2.51
N ILE A 746 -4.34 -40.27 -3.36
CA ILE A 746 -4.09 -38.85 -3.12
C ILE A 746 -5.27 -38.02 -3.62
N ASP A 747 -5.65 -36.99 -2.86
CA ASP A 747 -6.75 -36.09 -3.20
C ASP A 747 -6.47 -35.38 -4.54
N SER A 748 -7.53 -35.10 -5.29
CA SER A 748 -7.51 -34.38 -6.57
C SER A 748 -6.90 -32.99 -6.49
N ASN A 749 -7.13 -32.33 -5.35
CA ASN A 749 -6.69 -30.98 -5.05
C ASN A 749 -5.38 -30.95 -4.25
N ASP A 750 -4.70 -32.09 -4.08
CA ASP A 750 -3.43 -32.12 -3.38
C ASP A 750 -2.36 -31.31 -4.14
N ALA A 751 -1.76 -30.33 -3.46
CA ALA A 751 -0.80 -29.41 -4.06
C ALA A 751 0.44 -30.11 -4.63
N VAL A 752 0.89 -31.22 -4.02
CA VAL A 752 2.04 -31.98 -4.56
C VAL A 752 1.61 -32.74 -5.81
N ALA A 753 0.44 -33.38 -5.80
CA ALA A 753 -0.09 -34.04 -6.99
C ALA A 753 -0.24 -33.06 -8.18
N GLN A 754 -0.82 -31.88 -7.94
CA GLN A 754 -1.01 -30.85 -8.96
C GLN A 754 0.31 -30.34 -9.53
N ALA A 755 1.31 -30.11 -8.68
CA ALA A 755 2.63 -29.66 -9.13
C ALA A 755 3.30 -30.70 -10.04
N PHE A 756 3.29 -31.98 -9.66
CA PHE A 756 3.88 -33.03 -10.47
C PHE A 756 3.08 -33.33 -11.75
N ALA A 757 1.75 -33.28 -11.70
CA ALA A 757 0.89 -33.54 -12.86
C ALA A 757 1.11 -32.52 -13.98
N ASN A 758 1.32 -31.24 -13.65
CA ASN A 758 1.52 -30.15 -14.60
C ASN A 758 2.99 -29.91 -15.00
N ALA A 759 3.94 -30.61 -14.39
CA ALA A 759 5.35 -30.31 -14.58
C ALA A 759 5.88 -30.75 -15.96
N GLY A 760 6.49 -29.81 -16.69
CA GLY A 760 7.40 -30.13 -17.79
C GLY A 760 8.72 -30.73 -17.31
N GLU A 761 9.59 -31.17 -18.21
CA GLU A 761 10.78 -31.99 -17.87
C GLU A 761 11.73 -31.34 -16.85
N ALA A 762 12.05 -30.05 -17.04
CA ALA A 762 12.95 -29.32 -16.14
C ALA A 762 12.32 -29.08 -14.76
N GLU A 763 11.02 -28.82 -14.70
CA GLU A 763 10.31 -28.60 -13.44
C GLU A 763 10.14 -29.91 -12.67
N LEU A 764 9.88 -31.00 -13.39
CA LEU A 764 9.82 -32.35 -12.82
C LEU A 764 11.13 -32.71 -12.11
N ALA A 765 12.29 -32.37 -12.69
CA ALA A 765 13.59 -32.58 -12.06
C ALA A 765 13.77 -31.81 -10.75
N LYS A 766 13.30 -30.56 -10.70
CA LYS A 766 13.34 -29.74 -9.47
C LYS A 766 12.39 -30.29 -8.41
N LEU A 767 11.16 -30.64 -8.78
CA LEU A 767 10.18 -31.21 -7.87
C LEU A 767 10.67 -32.56 -7.32
N ALA A 768 11.25 -33.42 -8.14
CA ALA A 768 11.85 -34.68 -7.71
C ALA A 768 13.00 -34.47 -6.71
N GLN A 769 13.77 -33.38 -6.84
CA GLN A 769 14.80 -33.03 -5.86
C GLN A 769 14.21 -32.66 -4.50
N GLN A 770 13.00 -32.08 -4.44
CA GLN A 770 12.31 -31.78 -3.18
C GLN A 770 11.78 -33.05 -2.48
N LEU A 771 11.59 -34.14 -3.22
CA LEU A 771 11.20 -35.44 -2.65
C LEU A 771 12.31 -36.10 -1.84
N THR A 772 13.57 -35.70 -2.02
CA THR A 772 14.69 -36.39 -1.36
C THR A 772 14.65 -36.19 0.16
N PRO A 773 14.82 -37.26 0.96
CA PRO A 773 15.02 -37.14 2.40
C PRO A 773 16.26 -36.28 2.71
N GLN A 774 16.31 -35.74 3.92
CA GLN A 774 17.48 -35.00 4.38
C GLN A 774 18.63 -35.98 4.64
N VAL A 775 19.64 -35.95 3.78
CA VAL A 775 20.85 -36.79 3.84
C VAL A 775 22.14 -35.96 3.83
N ASP A 776 22.04 -34.65 4.04
CA ASP A 776 23.17 -33.73 4.12
C ASP A 776 24.04 -33.95 5.37
N GLY A 777 23.60 -34.77 6.33
CA GLY A 777 24.34 -35.10 7.55
C GLY A 777 24.10 -34.12 8.70
N ALA A 778 23.22 -33.14 8.51
CA ALA A 778 22.86 -32.10 9.47
C ALA A 778 22.57 -32.60 10.90
N ALA A 779 21.70 -33.60 11.06
CA ALA A 779 21.33 -34.13 12.37
C ALA A 779 22.51 -34.82 13.08
N SER A 780 23.30 -35.60 12.33
CA SER A 780 24.52 -36.23 12.84
C SER A 780 25.58 -35.18 13.20
N GLN A 781 25.70 -34.10 12.42
CA GLN A 781 26.57 -32.99 12.72
C GLN A 781 26.12 -32.21 13.95
N ALA A 782 24.82 -31.95 14.13
CA ALA A 782 24.31 -31.26 15.31
C ALA A 782 24.64 -32.06 16.60
N ALA A 783 24.44 -33.37 16.57
CA ALA A 783 24.77 -34.25 17.70
C ALA A 783 26.30 -34.31 17.97
N THR A 784 27.12 -34.51 16.94
CA THR A 784 28.59 -34.58 17.10
C THR A 784 29.23 -33.22 17.40
N GLY A 785 28.65 -32.12 16.91
CA GLY A 785 29.01 -30.75 17.25
C GLY A 785 28.72 -30.43 18.71
N ALA A 786 27.57 -30.85 19.24
CA ALA A 786 27.24 -30.75 20.66
C ALA A 786 28.27 -31.51 21.53
N GLN A 787 28.69 -32.71 21.10
CA GLN A 787 29.78 -33.44 21.75
C GLN A 787 31.09 -32.64 21.73
N GLY A 788 31.44 -32.06 20.58
CA GLY A 788 32.66 -31.28 20.39
C GLY A 788 32.71 -30.07 21.33
N LEU A 789 31.61 -29.32 21.41
CA LEU A 789 31.45 -28.17 22.31
C LEU A 789 31.65 -28.57 23.78
N THR A 790 30.99 -29.63 24.23
CA THR A 790 31.12 -30.11 25.62
C THR A 790 32.49 -30.73 25.90
N SER A 791 33.09 -31.44 24.93
CA SER A 791 34.44 -32.01 25.06
C SER A 791 35.51 -30.92 25.15
N SER A 792 35.35 -29.83 24.40
CA SER A 792 36.24 -28.67 24.47
C SER A 792 36.09 -27.89 25.78
N ALA A 793 34.86 -27.75 26.29
CA ALA A 793 34.58 -27.17 27.61
C ALA A 793 35.29 -27.95 28.73
N VAL A 794 35.10 -29.27 28.75
CA VAL A 794 35.68 -30.17 29.74
C VAL A 794 37.20 -30.33 29.56
N GLY A 795 37.70 -30.39 28.34
CA GLY A 795 39.13 -30.46 28.05
C GLY A 795 39.87 -29.18 28.47
N SER A 796 39.26 -28.01 28.29
CA SER A 796 39.75 -26.74 28.83
C SER A 796 39.78 -26.76 30.35
N ARG A 797 38.83 -27.46 30.98
CA ARG A 797 38.76 -27.61 32.44
C ARG A 797 39.91 -28.47 32.97
N THR A 798 40.10 -29.69 32.45
CA THR A 798 41.20 -30.57 32.86
C THR A 798 42.56 -29.95 32.57
N SER A 799 42.70 -29.24 31.44
CA SER A 799 43.90 -28.49 31.07
C SER A 799 44.23 -27.35 32.05
N SER A 800 43.20 -26.65 32.57
CA SER A 800 43.39 -25.58 33.56
C SER A 800 43.73 -26.08 34.97
N LEU A 801 43.46 -27.36 35.27
CA LEU A 801 43.82 -27.97 36.55
C LEU A 801 45.29 -28.38 36.62
N ARG A 802 45.90 -28.65 35.47
CA ARG A 802 47.31 -29.00 35.35
C ARG A 802 48.22 -27.81 35.65
N GLY A 803 49.28 -28.05 36.42
CA GLY A 803 50.34 -27.06 36.67
C GLY A 803 50.09 -26.06 37.81
N GLY A 804 49.11 -26.31 38.69
CA GLY A 804 48.95 -25.59 39.95
C GLY A 804 49.97 -26.06 40.99
N SER A 805 50.95 -25.22 41.34
CA SER A 805 52.00 -25.53 42.34
C SER A 805 51.40 -25.92 43.70
N SER A 806 51.91 -26.99 44.31
CA SER A 806 51.47 -27.72 45.51
C SER A 806 51.54 -26.95 46.86
N GLY A 807 51.07 -25.69 46.90
CA GLY A 807 51.32 -24.75 48.00
C GLY A 807 50.13 -24.23 48.82
N SER A 808 48.87 -24.60 48.57
CA SER A 808 47.74 -24.15 49.41
C SER A 808 46.62 -25.18 49.53
N SER A 809 46.31 -25.56 50.77
CA SER A 809 45.34 -26.56 51.22
C SER A 809 43.88 -26.09 51.19
N PHE A 810 43.35 -25.72 50.04
CA PHE A 810 41.89 -25.67 49.85
C PHE A 810 41.43 -26.96 49.20
N SER A 811 40.31 -27.52 49.69
CA SER A 811 39.67 -28.71 49.16
C SER A 811 39.56 -28.57 47.64
N GLN A 812 40.03 -29.57 46.93
CA GLN A 812 40.30 -29.45 45.50
C GLN A 812 39.02 -29.67 44.69
N ALA A 813 37.88 -29.15 45.16
CA ALA A 813 36.59 -29.23 44.50
C ALA A 813 36.16 -27.84 44.00
N GLY A 814 35.34 -27.81 42.98
CA GLY A 814 34.73 -26.56 42.54
C GLY A 814 33.69 -26.75 41.47
N VAL A 815 32.90 -25.69 41.29
CA VAL A 815 31.79 -25.64 40.35
C VAL A 815 32.10 -24.65 39.24
N TRP A 816 31.64 -24.94 38.04
CA TRP A 816 31.82 -24.09 36.89
C TRP A 816 30.57 -24.03 36.02
N VAL A 817 30.41 -22.89 35.35
CA VAL A 817 29.36 -22.64 34.37
C VAL A 817 30.02 -22.07 33.11
N GLN A 818 29.56 -22.52 31.95
CA GLN A 818 30.11 -22.13 30.66
C GLN A 818 29.00 -21.88 29.64
N GLY A 819 29.02 -20.72 29.01
CA GLY A 819 28.23 -20.43 27.82
C GLY A 819 28.95 -20.94 26.58
N LEU A 820 28.19 -21.53 25.66
CA LEU A 820 28.68 -22.19 24.44
C LEU A 820 27.95 -21.61 23.22
N SER A 821 28.71 -21.30 22.16
CA SER A 821 28.18 -20.91 20.86
C SER A 821 29.02 -21.55 19.76
N SER A 822 28.39 -22.04 18.70
CA SER A 822 29.04 -22.54 17.49
C SER A 822 28.29 -22.04 16.26
N SER A 823 29.02 -21.75 15.20
CA SER A 823 28.48 -21.61 13.85
C SER A 823 29.29 -22.50 12.91
N ALA A 824 28.64 -23.32 12.11
CA ALA A 824 29.28 -24.28 11.22
C ALA A 824 28.65 -24.24 9.82
N ASP A 825 29.50 -24.25 8.80
CA ASP A 825 29.11 -24.28 7.38
C ASP A 825 29.67 -25.57 6.73
N GLN A 826 28.81 -26.27 6.00
CA GLN A 826 29.19 -27.35 5.09
C GLN A 826 28.78 -26.93 3.68
N GLY A 827 29.75 -26.60 2.82
CA GLY A 827 29.48 -26.35 1.41
C GLY A 827 29.05 -27.59 0.64
N ARG A 828 28.49 -27.39 -0.56
CA ARG A 828 28.07 -28.47 -1.48
C ARG A 828 29.21 -29.45 -1.75
N ARG A 829 28.96 -30.76 -1.58
CA ARG A 829 29.96 -31.82 -1.72
C ARG A 829 29.37 -33.05 -2.40
N ASP A 830 30.12 -33.66 -3.32
CA ASP A 830 29.69 -34.86 -4.07
C ASP A 830 28.29 -34.73 -4.72
N GLY A 831 27.91 -33.51 -5.09
CA GLY A 831 26.59 -33.22 -5.65
C GLY A 831 25.44 -33.13 -4.63
N ILE A 832 25.71 -33.32 -3.33
CA ILE A 832 24.77 -33.15 -2.22
C ILE A 832 24.83 -31.71 -1.70
N ALA A 833 23.66 -31.15 -1.43
CA ALA A 833 23.50 -29.80 -0.90
C ALA A 833 24.18 -29.63 0.47
N GLY A 834 24.63 -28.41 0.74
CA GLY A 834 25.26 -28.03 2.00
C GLY A 834 24.26 -27.69 3.10
N TYR A 835 24.78 -27.24 4.25
CA TYR A 835 23.99 -26.72 5.36
C TYR A 835 24.78 -25.76 6.25
N ASP A 836 24.05 -24.86 6.90
CA ASP A 836 24.49 -24.06 8.03
C ASP A 836 23.93 -24.63 9.34
N ALA A 837 24.74 -24.72 10.39
CA ALA A 837 24.33 -25.16 11.72
C ALA A 837 24.81 -24.19 12.81
N ASP A 838 23.87 -23.57 13.51
CA ASP A 838 24.15 -22.67 14.63
C ASP A 838 23.73 -23.33 15.95
N SER A 839 24.70 -23.53 16.85
CA SER A 839 24.47 -24.12 18.18
C SER A 839 24.67 -23.11 19.29
N LYS A 840 23.79 -23.09 20.29
CA LYS A 840 23.93 -22.27 21.51
C LYS A 840 23.53 -23.06 22.73
N GLY A 841 24.20 -22.84 23.85
CA GLY A 841 23.81 -23.52 25.09
C GLY A 841 24.67 -23.19 26.28
N ILE A 842 24.41 -23.93 27.36
CA ILE A 842 25.08 -23.76 28.65
C ILE A 842 25.54 -25.14 29.14
N SER A 843 26.74 -25.18 29.71
CA SER A 843 27.25 -26.33 30.45
C SER A 843 27.51 -25.95 31.89
N ILE A 844 27.16 -26.85 32.81
CA ILE A 844 27.41 -26.71 34.24
C ILE A 844 28.13 -27.98 34.70
N GLY A 845 29.18 -27.83 35.49
CA GLY A 845 29.93 -28.97 36.00
C GLY A 845 30.46 -28.78 37.40
N ILE A 846 30.75 -29.91 38.03
CA ILE A 846 31.44 -30.01 39.29
C ILE A 846 32.58 -31.03 39.15
N ASP A 847 33.74 -30.68 39.67
CA ASP A 847 34.90 -31.56 39.69
C ASP A 847 35.70 -31.37 40.96
N GLY A 848 36.43 -32.42 41.33
CA GLY A 848 37.51 -32.27 42.26
C GLY A 848 38.53 -33.39 42.25
N LYS A 849 39.62 -33.21 42.98
CA LYS A 849 40.67 -34.21 43.11
C LYS A 849 40.28 -35.32 44.07
N LEU A 850 40.26 -36.55 43.55
CA LEU A 850 40.03 -37.78 44.30
C LEU A 850 41.32 -38.31 44.94
N SER A 851 42.48 -37.96 44.36
CA SER A 851 43.82 -38.16 44.92
C SER A 851 44.75 -37.07 44.37
N ASP A 852 46.00 -37.01 44.84
CA ASP A 852 46.99 -36.02 44.37
C ASP A 852 47.17 -36.02 42.84
N ASN A 853 46.96 -37.17 42.21
CA ASN A 853 47.21 -37.42 40.79
C ASN A 853 45.93 -37.59 39.96
N LEU A 854 44.73 -37.53 40.54
CA LEU A 854 43.48 -37.83 39.83
C LEU A 854 42.38 -36.82 40.17
N THR A 855 41.89 -36.13 39.15
CA THR A 855 40.66 -35.33 39.19
C THR A 855 39.53 -36.11 38.54
N LEU A 856 38.35 -36.08 39.16
CA LEU A 856 37.10 -36.60 38.60
C LEU A 856 36.03 -35.52 38.63
N GLY A 857 35.21 -35.45 37.59
CA GLY A 857 34.11 -34.51 37.51
C GLY A 857 32.96 -34.99 36.64
N VAL A 858 31.81 -34.35 36.84
CA VAL A 858 30.59 -34.55 36.04
C VAL A 858 30.12 -33.19 35.54
N ALA A 859 29.66 -33.17 34.30
CA ALA A 859 29.07 -31.99 33.67
C ALA A 859 27.75 -32.36 32.97
N TYR A 860 26.83 -31.40 32.97
CA TYR A 860 25.59 -31.46 32.21
C TYR A 860 25.55 -30.26 31.26
N SER A 861 25.16 -30.52 30.02
CA SER A 861 25.05 -29.53 28.96
C SER A 861 23.64 -29.56 28.36
N ASN A 862 23.06 -28.37 28.19
CA ASN A 862 21.83 -28.18 27.45
C ASN A 862 22.13 -27.25 26.27
N LEU A 863 21.91 -27.74 25.05
CA LEU A 863 22.27 -27.10 23.80
C LEU A 863 21.07 -27.12 22.85
N ARG A 864 20.89 -26.04 22.10
CA ARG A 864 19.96 -25.98 20.98
C ARG A 864 20.76 -25.72 19.71
N THR A 865 20.45 -26.48 18.66
CA THR A 865 21.06 -26.33 17.34
C THR A 865 19.96 -26.12 16.31
N ASP A 866 20.03 -25.01 15.57
CA ASP A 866 19.16 -24.75 14.44
C ASP A 866 19.95 -25.01 13.15
N VAL A 867 19.47 -25.92 12.30
CA VAL A 867 20.13 -26.31 11.04
C VAL A 867 19.29 -25.88 9.84
N LYS A 868 19.94 -25.26 8.85
CA LYS A 868 19.34 -24.82 7.59
C LYS A 868 20.10 -25.46 6.43
N SER A 869 19.41 -26.29 5.66
CA SER A 869 19.96 -26.91 4.45
C SER A 869 19.87 -25.94 3.28
N ASP A 870 20.81 -25.98 2.34
CA ASP A 870 20.76 -25.22 1.08
C ASP A 870 19.54 -25.58 0.22
N THR A 871 18.92 -26.74 0.50
CA THR A 871 17.65 -27.16 -0.11
C THR A 871 16.42 -26.41 0.43
N GLY A 872 16.60 -25.57 1.46
CA GLY A 872 15.53 -24.87 2.18
C GLY A 872 14.95 -25.65 3.37
N ASN A 873 15.34 -26.91 3.55
CA ASN A 873 14.91 -27.75 4.68
C ASN A 873 15.49 -27.25 6.00
N LYS A 874 14.78 -27.53 7.10
CA LYS A 874 15.17 -27.09 8.44
C LYS A 874 15.12 -28.22 9.44
N THR A 875 16.06 -28.22 10.39
CA THR A 875 16.08 -29.15 11.52
C THR A 875 16.40 -28.38 12.79
N ASP A 876 15.52 -28.47 13.77
CA ASP A 876 15.73 -27.93 15.11
C ASP A 876 16.10 -29.11 16.03
N VAL A 877 17.20 -29.00 16.78
CA VAL A 877 17.73 -30.08 17.65
C VAL A 877 17.96 -29.55 19.06
N ASP A 878 17.25 -30.12 20.04
CA ASP A 878 17.45 -29.83 21.46
C ASP A 878 18.21 -30.99 22.13
N SER A 879 19.45 -30.73 22.57
CA SER A 879 20.39 -31.72 23.08
C SER A 879 20.58 -31.63 24.59
N GLN A 880 20.44 -32.78 25.28
CA GLN A 880 20.75 -32.95 26.70
C GLN A 880 21.91 -33.93 26.86
N LEU A 881 23.07 -33.44 27.32
CA LEU A 881 24.31 -34.24 27.37
C LEU A 881 24.84 -34.34 28.80
N LEU A 882 25.04 -35.56 29.29
CA LEU A 882 25.74 -35.85 30.54
C LEU A 882 27.16 -36.32 30.23
N THR A 883 28.16 -35.70 30.86
CA THR A 883 29.57 -36.02 30.65
C THR A 883 30.27 -36.34 31.96
N LEU A 884 30.87 -37.52 32.03
CA LEU A 884 31.83 -37.90 33.07
C LEU A 884 33.24 -37.61 32.54
N TYR A 885 34.08 -36.98 33.34
CA TYR A 885 35.44 -36.66 32.91
C TYR A 885 36.46 -36.80 34.02
N SER A 886 37.70 -37.05 33.60
CA SER A 886 38.84 -37.24 34.49
C SER A 886 40.09 -36.62 33.91
N GLY A 887 40.98 -36.18 34.81
CA GLY A 887 42.34 -35.77 34.49
C GLY A 887 43.31 -36.48 35.43
N PHE A 888 44.22 -37.25 34.87
CA PHE A 888 45.28 -37.95 35.59
C PHE A 888 46.63 -37.28 35.32
N GLU A 889 47.40 -37.01 36.37
CA GLU A 889 48.69 -36.33 36.31
C GLU A 889 49.76 -37.11 37.08
N GLN A 890 50.89 -37.41 36.42
CA GLN A 890 52.05 -38.03 37.06
C GLN A 890 53.34 -37.36 36.60
N GLY A 891 53.87 -36.47 37.44
CA GLY A 891 54.99 -35.61 37.05
C GLY A 891 54.59 -34.74 35.86
N ASN A 892 55.33 -34.83 34.76
CA ASN A 892 55.04 -34.10 33.53
C ASN A 892 54.06 -34.84 32.60
N LEU A 893 53.70 -36.10 32.89
CA LEU A 893 52.77 -36.87 32.07
C LEU A 893 51.32 -36.55 32.47
N PHE A 894 50.44 -36.38 31.49
CA PHE A 894 49.00 -36.30 31.75
C PHE A 894 48.17 -37.16 30.81
N VAL A 895 47.00 -37.56 31.30
CA VAL A 895 45.94 -38.20 30.54
C VAL A 895 44.59 -37.61 30.94
N ASP A 896 43.89 -37.05 29.97
CA ASP A 896 42.49 -36.62 30.08
C ASP A 896 41.59 -37.62 29.40
N ALA A 897 40.47 -37.93 30.04
CA ALA A 897 39.43 -38.76 29.44
C ALA A 897 38.05 -38.20 29.76
N SER A 898 37.15 -38.20 28.77
CA SER A 898 35.74 -37.85 28.95
C SER A 898 34.85 -38.85 28.22
N LEU A 899 33.77 -39.25 28.89
CA LEU A 899 32.70 -40.10 28.37
C LEU A 899 31.39 -39.31 28.45
N SER A 900 30.72 -39.16 27.32
CA SER A 900 29.50 -38.38 27.18
C SER A 900 28.37 -39.25 26.65
N TYR A 901 27.19 -39.14 27.27
CA TYR A 901 25.96 -39.76 26.76
C TYR A 901 24.88 -38.69 26.64
N GLY A 902 24.32 -38.56 25.44
CA GLY A 902 23.36 -37.52 25.11
C GLY A 902 22.08 -38.08 24.51
N ILE A 903 20.98 -37.38 24.78
CA ILE A 903 19.70 -37.56 24.10
C ILE A 903 19.36 -36.25 23.40
N ASN A 904 18.83 -36.32 22.18
CA ASN A 904 18.41 -35.15 21.43
C ASN A 904 17.01 -35.36 20.87
N ASP A 905 16.15 -34.36 21.07
CA ASP A 905 14.84 -34.27 20.45
C ASP A 905 14.99 -33.49 19.15
N ASN A 906 14.63 -34.09 18.02
CA ASN A 906 14.79 -33.49 16.69
C ASN A 906 13.43 -33.17 16.08
N SER A 907 13.29 -31.97 15.52
CA SER A 907 12.14 -31.58 14.69
C SER A 907 12.61 -31.17 13.30
N SER A 908 12.18 -31.91 12.27
CA SER A 908 12.55 -31.65 10.88
C SER A 908 11.36 -31.15 10.05
N LYS A 909 11.67 -30.29 9.08
CA LYS A 909 10.72 -29.70 8.14
C LYS A 909 11.30 -29.78 6.74
N ARG A 910 10.65 -30.56 5.87
CA ARG A 910 10.94 -30.64 4.44
C ARG A 910 9.87 -29.93 3.63
N TYR A 911 10.28 -29.15 2.63
CA TYR A 911 9.38 -28.37 1.78
C TYR A 911 9.24 -29.01 0.40
N ILE A 912 8.02 -29.35 0.00
CA ILE A 912 7.72 -30.06 -1.26
C ILE A 912 6.51 -29.40 -1.92
N ALA A 913 6.70 -28.81 -3.10
CA ALA A 913 5.63 -28.19 -3.88
C ALA A 913 4.73 -27.25 -3.05
N GLY A 914 5.33 -26.39 -2.22
CA GLY A 914 4.61 -25.47 -1.33
C GLY A 914 4.01 -26.11 -0.07
N THR A 915 4.04 -27.44 0.06
CA THR A 915 3.62 -28.16 1.28
C THR A 915 4.79 -28.40 2.24
N GLN A 916 4.48 -28.75 3.50
CA GLN A 916 5.48 -29.00 4.53
C GLN A 916 5.32 -30.39 5.14
N ALA A 917 6.31 -31.27 4.93
CA ALA A 917 6.42 -32.55 5.62
C ALA A 917 7.20 -32.35 6.93
N LYS A 918 6.56 -32.65 8.07
CA LYS A 918 7.12 -32.47 9.42
C LYS A 918 7.41 -33.81 10.07
N GLY A 919 8.63 -34.00 10.56
CA GLY A 919 9.05 -35.16 11.35
C GLY A 919 9.47 -34.74 12.76
N ASN A 920 9.12 -35.55 13.76
CA ASN A 920 9.66 -35.43 15.11
C ASN A 920 10.23 -36.79 15.50
N TYR A 921 11.46 -36.81 16.01
CA TYR A 921 12.17 -38.05 16.31
C TYR A 921 13.32 -37.84 17.27
N ASP A 922 13.69 -38.90 17.97
CA ASP A 922 14.72 -38.86 18.98
C ASP A 922 16.03 -39.36 18.39
N SER A 923 17.14 -38.95 18.99
CA SER A 923 18.46 -39.48 18.68
C SER A 923 19.30 -39.57 19.95
N SER A 924 20.23 -40.51 19.97
CA SER A 924 21.17 -40.68 21.08
C SER A 924 22.61 -40.57 20.60
N LEU A 925 23.46 -40.05 21.46
CA LEU A 925 24.89 -39.85 21.22
C LEU A 925 25.69 -40.56 22.31
N LEU A 926 26.66 -41.36 21.90
CA LEU A 926 27.75 -41.84 22.76
C LEU A 926 29.07 -41.26 22.28
N GLY A 927 29.75 -40.52 23.16
CA GLY A 927 31.02 -39.88 22.88
C GLY A 927 32.12 -40.30 23.84
N LEU A 928 33.30 -40.64 23.33
CA LEU A 928 34.52 -40.88 24.12
C LEU A 928 35.65 -40.01 23.57
N ASN A 929 36.35 -39.31 24.45
CA ASN A 929 37.54 -38.54 24.10
C ASN A 929 38.66 -38.85 25.10
N VAL A 930 39.86 -39.17 24.59
CA VAL A 930 41.04 -39.44 25.40
C VAL A 930 42.21 -38.64 24.83
N THR A 931 42.85 -37.82 25.66
CA THR A 931 44.03 -37.02 25.28
C THR A 931 45.18 -37.32 26.24
N ALA A 932 46.34 -37.65 25.70
CA ALA A 932 47.55 -37.89 26.49
C ALA A 932 48.68 -36.99 26.00
N GLY A 933 49.51 -36.50 26.92
CA GLY A 933 50.61 -35.60 26.57
C GLY A 933 51.67 -35.46 27.66
N TYR A 934 52.69 -34.66 27.36
CA TYR A 934 53.83 -34.43 28.25
C TYR A 934 54.12 -32.94 28.39
N GLY A 935 54.06 -32.39 29.61
CA GLY A 935 54.30 -30.99 29.92
C GLY A 935 55.79 -30.64 29.99
N LEU A 936 56.25 -29.81 29.06
CA LEU A 936 57.59 -29.23 29.06
C LEU A 936 57.52 -27.82 29.64
N HIS A 937 58.06 -27.65 30.86
CA HIS A 937 57.98 -26.40 31.61
C HIS A 937 59.30 -25.61 31.52
N ALA A 938 59.22 -24.33 31.11
CA ALA A 938 60.33 -23.40 31.03
C ALA A 938 59.94 -22.03 31.61
N GLY A 939 60.29 -21.80 32.88
CA GLY A 939 59.87 -20.59 33.60
C GLY A 939 58.35 -20.57 33.79
N ASN A 940 57.70 -19.56 33.23
CA ASN A 940 56.24 -19.42 33.26
C ASN A 940 55.55 -19.96 31.99
N ILE A 941 56.29 -20.53 31.05
CA ILE A 941 55.78 -21.09 29.79
C ILE A 941 55.74 -22.62 29.89
N THR A 942 54.65 -23.20 29.39
CA THR A 942 54.44 -24.66 29.29
C THR A 942 54.10 -25.03 27.85
N LEU A 943 54.88 -25.95 27.25
CA LEU A 943 54.59 -26.59 25.96
C LEU A 943 54.16 -28.04 26.20
N GLU A 944 52.99 -28.43 25.69
CA GLU A 944 52.42 -29.77 25.86
C GLU A 944 52.22 -30.43 24.49
N PRO A 945 53.21 -31.16 23.94
CA PRO A 945 52.94 -32.13 22.87
C PRO A 945 51.91 -33.18 23.34
N ARG A 946 50.95 -33.50 22.49
CA ARG A 946 49.83 -34.39 22.83
C ARG A 946 49.30 -35.18 21.63
N VAL A 947 48.68 -36.31 21.95
CA VAL A 947 47.89 -37.15 21.05
C VAL A 947 46.48 -37.30 21.61
N ALA A 948 45.50 -37.43 20.73
CA ALA A 948 44.10 -37.56 21.09
C ALA A 948 43.41 -38.64 20.27
N GLY A 949 42.52 -39.39 20.89
CA GLY A 949 41.59 -40.31 20.23
C GLY A 949 40.16 -39.93 20.57
N ARG A 950 39.30 -39.86 19.56
CA ARG A 950 37.87 -39.54 19.70
C ARG A 950 37.03 -40.61 19.04
N TYR A 951 35.95 -40.97 19.70
CA TYR A 951 34.90 -41.83 19.15
C TYR A 951 33.55 -41.17 19.38
N SER A 952 32.73 -41.17 18.34
CA SER A 952 31.37 -40.65 18.38
C SER A 952 30.46 -41.61 17.65
N ARG A 953 29.36 -41.99 18.29
CA ARG A 953 28.29 -42.77 17.68
C ARG A 953 26.97 -42.07 17.92
N VAL A 954 26.26 -41.81 16.82
CA VAL A 954 24.91 -41.26 16.82
C VAL A 954 23.96 -42.33 16.30
N ASP A 955 22.98 -42.71 17.10
CA ASP A 955 21.86 -43.54 16.67
C ASP A 955 20.62 -42.61 16.55
N ILE A 956 19.98 -42.59 15.39
CA ILE A 956 18.79 -41.79 15.09
C ILE A 956 17.61 -42.73 14.90
N ASP A 957 16.54 -42.52 15.66
CA ASP A 957 15.36 -43.39 15.60
C ASP A 957 14.58 -43.16 14.30
N GLY A 958 13.98 -44.24 13.78
CA GLY A 958 13.08 -44.18 12.65
C GLY A 958 11.83 -43.36 12.95
N TYR A 959 11.33 -42.64 11.95
CA TYR A 959 10.25 -41.68 12.14
C TYR A 959 9.33 -41.57 10.95
N ARG A 960 8.16 -40.97 11.18
CA ARG A 960 7.14 -40.75 10.16
C ARG A 960 6.79 -39.28 10.06
N GLU A 961 6.90 -38.74 8.87
CA GLU A 961 6.49 -37.38 8.57
C GLU A 961 4.95 -37.27 8.44
N LYS A 962 4.45 -36.04 8.56
CA LYS A 962 3.04 -35.67 8.33
C LYS A 962 2.93 -34.29 7.68
N GLY A 963 1.76 -33.97 7.13
CA GLY A 963 1.46 -32.63 6.59
C GLY A 963 1.72 -32.45 5.09
N SER A 964 2.16 -33.51 4.41
CA SER A 964 2.32 -33.55 2.96
C SER A 964 1.97 -34.96 2.45
N SER A 965 1.45 -35.06 1.25
CA SER A 965 1.23 -36.35 0.56
C SER A 965 2.53 -37.05 0.16
N ALA A 966 3.63 -36.30 0.06
CA ALA A 966 4.99 -36.81 -0.10
C ALA A 966 5.70 -37.09 1.24
N ALA A 967 4.95 -37.23 2.35
CA ALA A 967 5.50 -37.56 3.65
C ALA A 967 6.18 -38.94 3.65
N LEU A 968 7.33 -39.03 4.31
CA LEU A 968 8.15 -40.23 4.38
C LEU A 968 8.01 -40.95 5.73
N ARG A 969 8.17 -42.27 5.69
CA ARG A 969 8.56 -43.11 6.81
C ARG A 969 10.03 -43.49 6.61
N THR A 970 10.88 -43.05 7.51
CA THR A 970 12.33 -43.26 7.50
C THR A 970 12.70 -44.30 8.55
N GLU A 971 13.55 -45.26 8.19
CA GLU A 971 14.06 -46.28 9.11
C GLU A 971 15.18 -45.72 10.01
N ASP A 972 15.50 -46.46 11.07
CA ASP A 972 16.61 -46.15 11.99
C ASP A 972 17.93 -45.94 11.24
N GLN A 973 18.73 -44.98 11.70
CA GLN A 973 20.04 -44.63 11.13
C GLN A 973 21.12 -44.68 12.20
N ARG A 974 22.34 -45.00 11.78
CA ARG A 974 23.54 -44.94 12.62
C ARG A 974 24.63 -44.19 11.88
N TYR A 975 25.36 -43.36 12.62
CA TYR A 975 26.52 -42.62 12.14
C TYR A 975 27.67 -42.74 13.14
N GLU A 976 28.86 -43.14 12.66
CA GLU A 976 30.05 -43.36 13.50
C GLU A 976 31.28 -42.57 13.01
N VAL A 977 32.01 -41.98 13.95
CA VAL A 977 33.26 -41.24 13.71
C VAL A 977 34.35 -41.78 14.64
N ILE A 978 35.53 -42.09 14.09
CA ILE A 978 36.70 -42.58 14.85
C ILE A 978 37.91 -41.75 14.45
N GLU A 979 38.25 -40.73 15.24
CA GLU A 979 39.37 -39.84 14.96
C GLU A 979 40.59 -40.18 15.82
N LEU A 980 41.77 -40.18 15.19
CA LEU A 980 43.05 -40.07 15.90
C LEU A 980 43.76 -38.80 15.47
N GLY A 981 44.31 -38.07 16.43
CA GLY A 981 45.00 -36.83 16.17
C GLY A 981 46.22 -36.59 17.03
N ALA A 982 47.04 -35.65 16.57
CA ALA A 982 48.24 -35.22 17.26
C ALA A 982 48.39 -33.69 17.15
N GLY A 983 49.04 -33.09 18.13
CA GLY A 983 49.23 -31.64 18.16
C GLY A 983 49.94 -31.16 19.43
N ALA A 984 49.74 -29.89 19.76
CA ALA A 984 50.42 -29.24 20.88
C ALA A 984 49.55 -28.19 21.60
N ARG A 985 49.88 -27.92 22.87
CA ARG A 985 49.42 -26.76 23.65
C ARG A 985 50.60 -25.86 23.97
N LEU A 986 50.43 -24.56 23.89
CA LEU A 986 51.35 -23.60 24.47
C LEU A 986 50.56 -22.69 25.43
N ALA A 987 50.98 -22.63 26.68
CA ALA A 987 50.35 -21.78 27.70
C ALA A 987 51.41 -21.02 28.50
N SER A 988 51.07 -19.83 28.99
CA SER A 988 51.97 -19.03 29.82
C SER A 988 51.23 -18.44 31.01
N GLN A 989 51.78 -18.54 32.23
CA GLN A 989 51.19 -17.90 33.42
C GLN A 989 51.84 -16.53 33.66
N ILE A 990 51.05 -15.46 33.61
CA ILE A 990 51.53 -14.08 33.75
C ILE A 990 50.84 -13.46 34.97
N ARG A 991 51.60 -12.97 35.94
CA ARG A 991 51.03 -12.24 37.09
C ARG A 991 50.52 -10.87 36.63
N VAL A 992 49.24 -10.60 36.85
CA VAL A 992 48.59 -9.34 36.49
C VAL A 992 47.68 -8.92 37.65
N GLY A 993 47.94 -7.74 38.23
CA GLY A 993 47.16 -7.23 39.37
C GLY A 993 47.17 -8.18 40.58
N GLN A 994 45.98 -8.49 41.10
CA GLN A 994 45.78 -9.42 42.22
C GLN A 994 45.65 -10.90 41.78
N GLY A 995 45.84 -11.19 40.49
CA GLY A 995 45.62 -12.51 39.91
C GLY A 995 46.71 -12.97 38.95
N SER A 996 46.42 -14.05 38.23
CA SER A 996 47.26 -14.58 37.15
C SER A 996 46.46 -14.76 35.87
N LEU A 997 46.97 -14.20 34.78
CA LEU A 997 46.45 -14.35 33.43
C LEU A 997 47.18 -15.50 32.71
N GLU A 998 46.43 -16.40 32.08
CA GLU A 998 46.92 -17.56 31.36
C GLU A 998 46.41 -17.53 29.92
N PRO A 999 47.15 -16.89 28.99
CA PRO A 999 46.96 -17.10 27.56
C PRO A 999 47.37 -18.51 27.13
N GLU A 1000 46.61 -19.07 26.19
CA GLU A 1000 46.78 -20.40 25.65
C GLU A 1000 46.59 -20.42 24.12
N LEU A 1001 47.41 -21.20 23.43
CA LEU A 1001 47.29 -21.57 22.03
C LEU A 1001 47.27 -23.10 21.90
N ARG A 1002 46.37 -23.62 21.06
CA ARG A 1002 46.19 -25.05 20.78
C ARG A 1002 46.14 -25.29 19.28
N LEU A 1003 46.84 -26.31 18.82
CA LEU A 1003 46.79 -26.79 17.44
C LEU A 1003 46.72 -28.32 17.45
N MET A 1004 45.79 -28.90 16.69
CA MET A 1004 45.61 -30.34 16.52
C MET A 1004 45.28 -30.65 15.05
N ALA A 1005 45.72 -31.81 14.58
CA ALA A 1005 45.27 -32.41 13.32
C ALA A 1005 44.73 -33.81 13.59
N TYR A 1006 43.65 -34.20 12.92
CA TYR A 1006 42.95 -35.48 13.10
C TYR A 1006 42.72 -36.19 11.77
N HIS A 1007 42.64 -37.52 11.84
CA HIS A 1007 42.23 -38.40 10.74
C HIS A 1007 41.09 -39.32 11.21
N ASP A 1008 39.98 -39.32 10.47
CA ASP A 1008 38.80 -40.18 10.69
C ASP A 1008 38.92 -41.51 9.93
N PHE A 1009 39.02 -42.59 10.71
CA PHE A 1009 39.14 -43.96 10.22
C PHE A 1009 37.79 -44.55 9.81
N ALA A 1010 36.68 -44.12 10.41
CA ALA A 1010 35.35 -44.59 10.05
C ALA A 1010 34.92 -43.97 8.71
N ALA A 1011 34.86 -42.63 8.66
CA ALA A 1011 34.31 -41.85 7.54
C ALA A 1011 32.96 -42.42 7.06
N ASP A 1012 32.09 -42.70 8.01
CA ASP A 1012 30.79 -43.30 7.76
C ASP A 1012 29.89 -42.33 6.96
N GLN A 1013 29.26 -42.81 5.91
CA GLN A 1013 28.48 -41.95 5.01
C GLN A 1013 27.03 -41.92 5.48
N ALA A 1014 26.46 -40.73 5.62
CA ALA A 1014 25.03 -40.60 5.92
C ALA A 1014 24.19 -41.35 4.87
N ARG A 1015 23.29 -42.22 5.32
CA ARG A 1015 22.44 -43.02 4.46
C ARG A 1015 21.06 -43.14 5.07
N SER A 1016 20.03 -42.84 4.28
CA SER A 1016 18.63 -42.94 4.71
C SER A 1016 17.91 -43.98 3.87
N THR A 1017 17.18 -44.88 4.54
CA THR A 1017 16.20 -45.76 3.90
C THR A 1017 14.81 -45.23 4.22
N SER A 1018 14.06 -44.86 3.19
CA SER A 1018 12.74 -44.24 3.34
C SER A 1018 11.70 -44.92 2.46
N SER A 1019 10.44 -44.78 2.83
CA SER A 1019 9.26 -45.16 2.02
C SER A 1019 8.22 -44.06 2.16
N TYR A 1020 7.36 -43.83 1.16
CA TYR A 1020 6.27 -42.88 1.34
C TYR A 1020 5.20 -43.46 2.25
N VAL A 1021 4.64 -42.59 3.07
CA VAL A 1021 3.54 -42.90 3.98
C VAL A 1021 2.32 -43.46 3.25
N LEU A 1022 2.05 -42.94 2.05
CA LEU A 1022 0.89 -43.32 1.23
C LEU A 1022 1.12 -44.58 0.37
N GLY A 1023 2.31 -45.19 0.43
CA GLY A 1023 2.64 -46.41 -0.31
C GLY A 1023 3.85 -46.27 -1.23
N GLY A 1024 4.26 -47.37 -1.87
CA GLY A 1024 5.47 -47.45 -2.70
C GLY A 1024 6.58 -48.29 -2.07
N THR A 1025 7.56 -48.70 -2.88
CA THR A 1025 8.69 -49.50 -2.41
C THR A 1025 9.70 -48.65 -1.63
N PRO A 1026 10.35 -49.18 -0.58
CA PRO A 1026 11.44 -48.48 0.09
C PRO A 1026 12.58 -48.14 -0.88
N PHE A 1027 13.21 -46.99 -0.66
CA PHE A 1027 14.33 -46.50 -1.44
C PHE A 1027 15.44 -45.99 -0.52
N VAL A 1028 16.64 -45.91 -1.07
CA VAL A 1028 17.83 -45.47 -0.34
C VAL A 1028 18.33 -44.17 -0.94
N THR A 1029 18.65 -43.22 -0.09
CA THR A 1029 19.40 -42.01 -0.45
C THR A 1029 20.69 -41.93 0.36
N SER A 1030 21.74 -41.37 -0.25
CA SER A 1030 23.06 -41.25 0.37
C SER A 1030 23.52 -39.80 0.41
N GLY A 1031 24.15 -39.42 1.52
CA GLY A 1031 24.79 -38.12 1.71
C GLY A 1031 26.13 -38.02 1.01
N ALA A 1032 26.84 -36.92 1.23
CA ALA A 1032 28.20 -36.76 0.70
C ALA A 1032 29.18 -37.70 1.44
N LYS A 1033 30.28 -38.10 0.79
CA LYS A 1033 31.32 -38.87 1.50
C LYS A 1033 32.06 -37.94 2.48
N PRO A 1034 32.19 -38.29 3.77
CA PRO A 1034 32.87 -37.41 4.73
C PRO A 1034 34.34 -37.16 4.38
N SER A 1035 34.81 -35.94 4.64
CA SER A 1035 36.25 -35.63 4.64
C SER A 1035 36.92 -36.34 5.83
N ARG A 1036 38.01 -37.07 5.54
CA ARG A 1036 38.74 -37.84 6.57
C ARG A 1036 39.68 -36.99 7.40
N ASP A 1037 40.25 -35.95 6.82
CA ASP A 1037 41.25 -35.12 7.50
C ASP A 1037 40.62 -33.83 8.04
N SER A 1038 40.98 -33.47 9.27
CA SER A 1038 40.54 -32.23 9.93
C SER A 1038 41.65 -31.58 10.74
N TYR A 1039 41.52 -30.28 10.97
CA TYR A 1039 42.40 -29.54 11.88
C TYR A 1039 41.59 -28.68 12.85
N GLU A 1040 42.17 -28.43 14.02
CA GLU A 1040 41.57 -27.63 15.08
C GLU A 1040 42.62 -26.65 15.61
N ALA A 1041 42.32 -25.36 15.58
CA ALA A 1041 43.17 -24.29 16.07
C ALA A 1041 42.41 -23.44 17.08
N GLY A 1042 42.96 -23.26 18.28
CA GLY A 1042 42.26 -22.61 19.38
C GLY A 1042 43.12 -21.64 20.16
N ILE A 1043 42.52 -20.54 20.60
CA ILE A 1043 43.11 -19.59 21.54
C ILE A 1043 42.22 -19.45 22.76
N ALA A 1044 42.81 -19.34 23.94
CA ALA A 1044 42.07 -19.12 25.18
C ALA A 1044 42.79 -18.16 26.11
N LEU A 1045 42.01 -17.47 26.95
CA LEU A 1045 42.52 -16.57 27.97
C LEU A 1045 41.79 -16.83 29.29
N ASN A 1046 42.56 -17.14 30.34
CA ASN A 1046 42.01 -17.45 31.67
C ASN A 1046 42.61 -16.53 32.72
N TYR A 1047 41.79 -15.82 33.50
CA TYR A 1047 42.23 -14.97 34.60
C TYR A 1047 41.77 -15.54 35.94
N ARG A 1048 42.73 -15.87 36.80
CA ARG A 1048 42.49 -16.46 38.13
C ARG A 1048 42.72 -15.42 39.21
N ILE A 1049 41.76 -15.24 40.12
CA ILE A 1049 41.82 -14.30 41.25
C ILE A 1049 41.26 -15.00 42.48
N GLY A 1050 42.13 -15.36 43.44
CA GLY A 1050 41.72 -16.15 44.59
C GLY A 1050 41.05 -17.47 44.16
N ALA A 1051 39.83 -17.71 44.62
CA ALA A 1051 39.00 -18.87 44.29
C ALA A 1051 38.24 -18.77 42.95
N LEU A 1052 38.26 -17.59 42.29
CA LEU A 1052 37.49 -17.32 41.08
C LEU A 1052 38.37 -17.43 39.83
N THR A 1053 37.89 -18.13 38.79
CA THR A 1053 38.48 -18.11 37.45
C THR A 1053 37.46 -17.62 36.43
N LEU A 1054 37.83 -16.63 35.63
CA LEU A 1054 37.09 -16.16 34.46
C LEU A 1054 37.88 -16.50 33.20
N GLY A 1055 37.23 -16.95 32.13
CA GLY A 1055 37.95 -17.18 30.88
C GLY A 1055 37.07 -17.21 29.65
N GLY A 1056 37.70 -17.09 28.50
CA GLY A 1056 37.06 -17.25 27.20
C GLY A 1056 37.97 -17.98 26.22
N SER A 1057 37.38 -18.67 25.26
CA SER A 1057 38.09 -19.35 24.18
C SER A 1057 37.40 -19.19 22.84
N TYR A 1058 38.20 -19.27 21.79
CA TYR A 1058 37.78 -19.37 20.40
C TYR A 1058 38.52 -20.53 19.75
N ASP A 1059 37.78 -21.44 19.10
CA ASP A 1059 38.33 -22.57 18.36
C ASP A 1059 37.78 -22.58 16.92
N ARG A 1060 38.67 -22.73 15.94
CA ARG A 1060 38.35 -22.94 14.51
C ARG A 1060 38.60 -24.40 14.16
N ILE A 1061 37.59 -25.07 13.63
CA ILE A 1061 37.67 -26.44 13.11
C ILE A 1061 37.54 -26.37 11.58
N GLY A 1062 38.43 -27.03 10.85
CA GLY A 1062 38.38 -27.09 9.40
C GLY A 1062 38.49 -28.51 8.87
N LYS A 1063 37.69 -28.83 7.86
CA LYS A 1063 37.77 -30.00 6.99
C LYS A 1063 37.73 -29.49 5.54
N SER A 1064 37.88 -30.35 4.54
CA SER A 1064 37.52 -29.95 3.18
C SER A 1064 36.06 -29.50 3.18
N ASP A 1065 35.73 -28.40 2.49
CA ASP A 1065 34.38 -27.84 2.32
C ASP A 1065 33.54 -27.69 3.61
N PHE A 1066 34.16 -27.72 4.79
CA PHE A 1066 33.48 -27.57 6.08
C PHE A 1066 34.35 -26.78 7.02
N ASP A 1067 33.70 -25.88 7.74
CA ASP A 1067 34.34 -25.17 8.82
C ASP A 1067 33.38 -24.82 9.94
N ALA A 1068 33.93 -24.66 11.15
CA ALA A 1068 33.17 -24.28 12.32
C ALA A 1068 33.96 -23.36 13.24
N ASP A 1069 33.26 -22.35 13.75
CA ASP A 1069 33.74 -21.39 14.73
C ASP A 1069 33.04 -21.61 16.06
N VAL A 1070 33.83 -21.89 17.10
CA VAL A 1070 33.35 -22.17 18.45
C VAL A 1070 33.80 -21.08 19.41
N PHE A 1071 32.84 -20.48 20.12
CA PHE A 1071 33.10 -19.49 21.15
C PHE A 1071 32.60 -19.99 22.51
N GLN A 1072 33.42 -19.77 23.54
CA GLN A 1072 33.07 -20.19 24.89
C GLN A 1072 33.43 -19.12 25.91
N ALA A 1073 32.58 -18.93 26.91
CA ALA A 1073 32.81 -18.03 28.05
C ALA A 1073 32.54 -18.77 29.36
N LYS A 1074 33.49 -18.74 30.31
CA LYS A 1074 33.44 -19.57 31.51
C LYS A 1074 33.65 -18.77 32.80
N VAL A 1075 32.99 -19.25 33.85
CA VAL A 1075 33.16 -18.82 35.24
C VAL A 1075 33.32 -20.06 36.11
N ARG A 1076 34.30 -20.06 37.01
CA ARG A 1076 34.54 -21.15 37.95
C ARG A 1076 34.83 -20.62 39.35
N TYR A 1077 34.32 -21.33 40.36
CA TYR A 1077 34.62 -21.10 41.77
C TYR A 1077 35.15 -22.38 42.44
N ASP A 1078 36.36 -22.30 43.01
CA ASP A 1078 37.03 -23.35 43.78
C ASP A 1078 36.76 -23.18 45.29
N PHE A 1079 36.45 -24.26 46.05
CA PHE A 1079 36.10 -24.17 47.48
C PHE A 1079 36.65 -25.28 48.38
#